data_AF-B3N1G3-F1
#
_entry.id   AF-B3N1G3-F1
#
_cell.length_a   1.000
_cell.length_b   1.000
_cell.length_c   1.000
_cell.angle_alpha   90.00
_cell.angle_beta   90.00
_cell.angle_gamma   90.00
#
_symmetry.space_group_name_H-M   'P 1'
#
loop_
_entity.id
_entity.type
_entity.pdbx_description
1 polymer ?
#
loop_
_entity_poly.entity_id
_entity_poly.type
_entity_poly.pdbx_seq_one_letter_code
_entity_poly.pdbx_strand_id
1 'polypeptide(L)'
;MFNSQDTVSGYPSSCEALNLKSRRPVNKKVETSYLDIDENIQSSRIATKNKILKLNWWHSTHQLQDVEAILTQSKRKEPEKGENSNKHENNNTVSTTLQSKSNSIFSGTQGVMGEKKKEPVLEAGIDDCDVKDSHRLVEDAKPCTGILNPDQEDQMTIKGYRHSYLRCIICWTCICLTGGILRLVLHWWRHWHLFATSCQCPLDEAEKVLVTEDFEGKHKQYYVKNICALNVNNPRSLCLMETDLKNINPGINDHGLQLSVHFNSGKFIKCSSIRIFRCKQLVYAWDNSLHSFKKINGLDVNIPCAYYHQQRGLSSNDQISRRIVYGDNQITIPLRDFKTLLFLEILNPFYVFQIFSVILWFAYDYYYYACVILLMSFFGITVSILQTKKNQDVLYKTVSNTGTAWIINNKGVSSEFPTQALVPGDIIEIPSSGCTMQCDAVLLSGSCIIDESMLTGESVPITKTPLPSKRDLIFDKKEHARHTLFCGTKVIQTRYIGSKKVLAFVINTGNITAKGELIRSIIYPPPVDYKFEQDSYKFIQFLAIIACFGFIYTLISKILRGTDPVKIAVESLDLITIVVPPALPAAMTVGRFYAQKRLKANNIFCISPRSINVAGSINCCCFDKTGTLTEDGLDMWGVVPKSSTNQFQIPLRDVLRLPYDHFLFGMVTCHSITILNGIMMGDPLDLKIFQSTGWSLEDSKNIPEKEKYGIIYPIILRQPKSCIYNIPELNVSTGHQISRQSSVEDLLATVGLTQAQKHFDHGIVREFPFTSTLQRMSVITRCLSANLFNVYTKGSPEMIKQLCKPQSLPEGYSQQLSIFAKKGYRIIAIAFRILTQKLTTQKFSGFPVKM
;
A
#
# COMPACT_ATOMS: atom_id res chain seq x y z
N MET A 1 -18.38 -25.99 -48.49
CA MET A 1 -18.11 -26.18 -49.93
C MET A 1 -18.03 -24.80 -50.56
N PHE A 2 -17.21 -24.64 -51.59
CA PHE A 2 -16.76 -23.35 -52.17
C PHE A 2 -15.82 -22.50 -51.31
N ASN A 3 -14.86 -21.88 -52.01
CA ASN A 3 -13.81 -21.00 -51.51
C ASN A 3 -14.14 -19.56 -51.92
N SER A 4 -13.51 -18.58 -51.26
CA SER A 4 -12.60 -17.66 -51.96
C SER A 4 -11.63 -17.00 -50.97
N GLN A 5 -10.45 -16.63 -51.46
CA GLN A 5 -9.56 -15.67 -50.81
C GLN A 5 -10.13 -14.24 -51.07
N ASP A 6 -9.75 -13.17 -50.38
CA ASP A 6 -8.51 -12.45 -50.70
C ASP A 6 -8.11 -11.40 -49.63
N THR A 7 -6.86 -10.95 -49.75
CA THR A 7 -6.28 -9.80 -49.03
C THR A 7 -6.69 -8.46 -49.64
N VAL A 8 -6.67 -7.38 -48.86
CA VAL A 8 -6.05 -6.10 -49.30
C VAL A 8 -5.82 -5.15 -48.12
N SER A 9 -4.75 -4.35 -48.22
CA SER A 9 -4.41 -3.24 -47.32
C SER A 9 -4.78 -1.89 -47.94
N GLY A 10 -5.33 -0.94 -47.18
CA GLY A 10 -5.49 0.44 -47.67
C GLY A 10 -6.11 1.42 -46.68
N TYR A 11 -5.47 2.57 -46.49
CA TYR A 11 -6.09 3.77 -45.95
C TYR A 11 -6.92 4.47 -47.04
N PRO A 12 -8.07 5.07 -46.70
CA PRO A 12 -8.61 6.22 -47.42
C PRO A 12 -8.46 7.52 -46.60
N SER A 13 -8.12 8.62 -47.27
CA SER A 13 -8.05 9.96 -46.66
C SER A 13 -8.31 11.07 -47.68
N SER A 14 -9.44 11.78 -47.58
CA SER A 14 -9.65 13.12 -48.19
C SER A 14 -11.02 13.72 -47.82
N CYS A 15 -11.12 15.05 -47.99
CA CYS A 15 -12.35 15.88 -48.05
C CYS A 15 -13.23 15.99 -46.78
N GLU A 16 -13.73 17.15 -46.35
CA GLU A 16 -13.56 18.57 -46.74
C GLU A 16 -13.51 19.41 -45.43
N ALA A 17 -12.65 20.40 -45.21
CA ALA A 17 -12.32 21.61 -45.98
C ALA A 17 -13.33 22.77 -45.81
N LEU A 18 -13.10 23.62 -44.79
CA LEU A 18 -13.63 24.99 -44.73
C LEU A 18 -12.57 25.94 -44.13
N ASN A 19 -12.42 27.12 -44.73
CA ASN A 19 -11.32 28.06 -44.49
C ASN A 19 -11.63 29.10 -43.41
N LEU A 20 -10.62 29.55 -42.64
CA LEU A 20 -10.50 30.95 -42.21
C LEU A 20 -9.08 31.38 -41.76
N LYS A 21 -8.38 32.03 -42.71
CA LYS A 21 -7.24 32.98 -42.66
C LYS A 21 -6.33 33.11 -41.41
N SER A 22 -5.03 33.18 -41.69
CA SER A 22 -3.91 33.30 -40.74
C SER A 22 -3.61 34.70 -40.20
N ARG A 23 -2.87 34.76 -39.08
CA ARG A 23 -1.91 35.83 -38.76
C ARG A 23 -0.59 35.24 -38.22
N ARG A 24 0.49 36.04 -38.24
CA ARG A 24 1.90 35.60 -38.14
C ARG A 24 2.35 35.26 -36.71
N PRO A 25 3.36 34.39 -36.54
CA PRO A 25 4.07 34.22 -35.27
C PRO A 25 4.97 35.43 -34.96
N VAL A 26 5.26 35.65 -33.67
CA VAL A 26 6.21 36.67 -33.20
C VAL A 26 7.22 36.00 -32.26
N ASN A 27 8.48 35.97 -32.65
CA ASN A 27 9.58 35.68 -31.73
C ASN A 27 9.72 36.81 -30.71
N LYS A 28 9.82 36.47 -29.41
CA LYS A 28 10.51 37.32 -28.44
C LYS A 28 11.50 36.49 -27.63
N LYS A 29 12.70 37.04 -27.48
CA LYS A 29 13.75 36.52 -26.59
C LYS A 29 13.27 36.59 -25.14
N VAL A 30 13.80 35.71 -24.30
CA VAL A 30 13.88 35.94 -22.86
C VAL A 30 15.26 36.56 -22.60
N GLU A 31 15.32 37.86 -22.34
CA GLU A 31 16.51 38.53 -21.82
C GLU A 31 16.35 38.68 -20.30
N THR A 32 17.37 38.27 -19.55
CA THR A 32 17.38 38.31 -18.08
C THR A 32 17.92 39.64 -17.59
N SER A 33 17.12 40.40 -16.85
CA SER A 33 17.55 41.60 -16.13
C SER A 33 17.12 41.53 -14.67
N TYR A 34 18.10 41.53 -13.76
CA TYR A 34 17.85 41.83 -12.34
C TYR A 34 17.55 43.32 -12.17
N LEU A 35 16.62 43.65 -11.27
CA LEU A 35 16.68 44.82 -10.38
C LEU A 35 15.53 44.75 -9.36
N ASP A 36 15.81 45.12 -8.12
CA ASP A 36 14.82 45.29 -7.06
C ASP A 36 14.07 46.62 -7.22
N ILE A 37 12.83 46.70 -6.69
CA ILE A 37 12.18 47.92 -6.14
C ILE A 37 10.87 47.51 -5.45
N ASP A 38 10.55 48.18 -4.34
CA ASP A 38 9.37 47.94 -3.50
C ASP A 38 8.13 48.77 -3.93
N GLU A 39 7.01 48.45 -3.28
CA GLU A 39 5.77 49.23 -3.14
C GLU A 39 4.70 49.30 -4.28
N ASN A 40 3.45 49.30 -3.78
CA ASN A 40 2.25 49.99 -4.30
C ASN A 40 1.71 49.71 -5.72
N ILE A 41 0.88 48.64 -5.82
CA ILE A 41 -0.33 48.66 -6.66
C ILE A 41 -1.55 48.27 -5.82
N GLN A 42 -2.53 49.18 -5.72
CA GLN A 42 -3.85 48.88 -5.16
C GLN A 42 -4.64 47.98 -6.12
N SER A 43 -5.28 46.91 -5.61
CA SER A 43 -6.32 46.20 -6.37
C SER A 43 -7.54 45.86 -5.52
N SER A 44 -8.70 45.97 -6.16
CA SER A 44 -10.04 46.11 -5.58
C SER A 44 -10.61 44.90 -4.83
N ARG A 45 -11.09 45.15 -3.62
CA ARG A 45 -12.39 44.68 -3.07
C ARG A 45 -12.82 43.20 -3.30
N ILE A 46 -12.17 42.23 -2.66
CA ILE A 46 -12.88 41.13 -1.94
C ILE A 46 -12.08 40.85 -0.64
N ALA A 47 -12.34 41.62 0.44
CA ALA A 47 -11.53 41.54 1.67
C ALA A 47 -12.27 42.01 2.95
N THR A 48 -13.57 41.76 3.08
CA THR A 48 -14.41 42.24 4.20
C THR A 48 -15.18 41.13 4.93
N LYS A 49 -14.45 40.08 5.35
CA LYS A 49 -14.76 39.25 6.52
C LYS A 49 -13.49 38.49 6.97
N ASN A 50 -13.45 38.10 8.23
CA ASN A 50 -12.41 37.26 8.86
C ASN A 50 -10.99 37.86 9.01
N LYS A 51 -10.88 39.11 9.48
CA LYS A 51 -9.72 39.52 10.29
C LYS A 51 -9.90 39.04 11.75
N ILE A 52 -9.60 37.77 12.03
CA ILE A 52 -9.14 37.22 13.33
C ILE A 52 -8.46 35.88 13.02
N LEU A 53 -7.13 35.93 12.84
CA LEU A 53 -6.21 34.81 13.03
C LEU A 53 -4.86 35.45 13.40
N LYS A 54 -4.57 35.52 14.71
CA LYS A 54 -3.23 35.89 15.18
C LYS A 54 -2.31 34.69 14.94
N LEU A 55 -1.60 34.69 13.82
CA LEU A 55 -0.47 33.79 13.61
C LEU A 55 0.62 34.14 14.63
N ASN A 56 0.73 33.33 15.69
CA ASN A 56 1.79 33.45 16.66
C ASN A 56 1.98 32.12 17.41
N TRP A 57 3.24 31.79 17.69
CA TRP A 57 3.78 30.71 18.53
C TRP A 57 4.22 29.40 17.84
N TRP A 58 5.46 29.42 17.35
CA TRP A 58 6.37 28.26 17.34
C TRP A 58 7.80 28.73 17.71
N HIS A 59 7.96 29.23 18.94
CA HIS A 59 9.29 29.47 19.54
C HIS A 59 9.36 28.80 20.91
N SER A 60 10.33 27.89 21.05
CA SER A 60 10.72 27.27 22.32
C SER A 60 11.49 28.29 23.15
N THR A 61 11.04 28.55 24.38
CA THR A 61 11.75 29.38 25.37
C THR A 61 12.19 28.53 26.55
N HIS A 62 13.49 28.27 26.64
CA HIS A 62 14.12 27.80 27.87
C HIS A 62 14.81 28.99 28.55
N GLN A 63 14.46 29.20 29.83
CA GLN A 63 15.14 29.97 30.87
C GLN A 63 16.23 30.99 30.51
N LEU A 64 15.96 32.24 30.91
CA LEU A 64 16.81 33.23 31.61
C LEU A 64 16.15 34.60 31.35
N GLN A 65 16.03 35.59 32.23
CA GLN A 65 16.01 35.78 33.69
C GLN A 65 15.87 37.32 33.82
N ASP A 66 15.37 37.77 34.98
CA ASP A 66 15.63 39.10 35.57
C ASP A 66 15.05 40.39 34.94
N VAL A 67 14.44 41.18 35.85
CA VAL A 67 14.25 42.64 35.87
C VAL A 67 13.54 43.30 34.67
N GLU A 68 12.25 43.60 34.86
CA GLU A 68 11.88 44.94 35.35
C GLU A 68 10.54 44.92 36.11
N ALA A 69 10.31 45.92 36.95
CA ALA A 69 9.11 46.08 37.78
C ALA A 69 8.63 47.54 37.72
N ILE A 70 7.53 47.85 38.43
CA ILE A 70 7.00 49.20 38.66
C ILE A 70 6.29 49.82 37.44
N LEU A 71 4.95 49.77 37.42
CA LEU A 71 4.12 50.99 37.45
C LEU A 71 2.60 50.71 37.61
N THR A 72 1.97 51.51 38.47
CA THR A 72 0.53 51.89 38.52
C THR A 72 -0.59 50.84 38.39
N GLN A 73 -0.93 50.29 39.55
CA GLN A 73 -2.30 50.19 40.12
C GLN A 73 -3.45 50.98 39.41
N SER A 74 -4.65 50.39 39.33
CA SER A 74 -5.87 51.02 39.89
C SER A 74 -7.08 50.07 40.06
N LYS A 75 -7.70 50.19 41.25
CA LYS A 75 -8.96 49.61 41.77
C LYS A 75 -10.13 49.61 40.76
N ARG A 76 -11.11 48.69 40.76
CA ARG A 76 -11.89 47.96 41.81
C ARG A 76 -12.40 46.60 41.22
N LYS A 77 -13.16 45.71 41.86
CA LYS A 77 -13.95 45.68 43.12
C LYS A 77 -14.02 44.23 43.68
N GLU A 78 -14.53 44.07 44.90
CA GLU A 78 -14.85 42.82 45.64
C GLU A 78 -15.99 43.13 46.65
N PRO A 79 -16.42 42.25 47.61
CA PRO A 79 -15.98 40.90 48.02
C PRO A 79 -17.13 39.86 47.78
N GLU A 80 -17.39 38.70 48.44
CA GLU A 80 -17.06 38.01 49.73
C GLU A 80 -16.86 36.48 49.46
N LYS A 81 -16.00 35.72 50.16
CA LYS A 81 -15.89 35.25 51.58
C LYS A 81 -16.90 34.14 51.99
N GLY A 82 -16.47 33.10 52.73
CA GLY A 82 -15.10 32.78 53.18
C GLY A 82 -14.97 31.51 54.05
N GLU A 83 -13.75 31.23 54.53
CA GLU A 83 -13.38 30.11 55.43
C GLU A 83 -13.04 30.59 56.87
N ASN A 84 -12.85 29.64 57.79
CA ASN A 84 -12.05 29.75 59.03
C ASN A 84 -11.45 28.36 59.33
N SER A 85 -10.13 28.15 59.40
CA SER A 85 -9.15 28.50 60.48
C SER A 85 -9.33 27.61 61.74
N ASN A 86 -8.30 27.03 62.39
CA ASN A 86 -6.96 27.48 62.81
C ASN A 86 -5.96 26.27 62.96
N LYS A 87 -4.62 26.37 62.75
CA LYS A 87 -3.50 26.77 63.66
C LYS A 87 -3.36 25.94 64.97
N HIS A 88 -2.19 25.58 65.56
CA HIS A 88 -0.73 25.78 65.28
C HIS A 88 0.15 24.73 66.04
N GLU A 89 1.40 24.51 65.58
CA GLU A 89 2.68 24.22 66.33
C GLU A 89 2.97 23.04 67.31
N ASN A 90 3.99 22.24 66.92
CA ASN A 90 5.26 21.90 67.62
C ASN A 90 5.33 21.57 69.14
N ASN A 91 5.79 20.35 69.50
CA ASN A 91 7.22 20.06 69.84
C ASN A 91 7.52 18.60 70.28
N ASN A 92 8.81 18.28 70.45
CA ASN A 92 9.40 16.96 70.84
C ASN A 92 9.04 16.55 72.31
N THR A 93 9.28 15.34 72.86
CA THR A 93 10.44 14.41 72.70
C THR A 93 10.15 13.02 73.34
N VAL A 94 10.60 11.89 72.74
CA VAL A 94 11.15 10.62 73.36
C VAL A 94 10.37 9.94 74.54
N SER A 95 10.08 8.63 74.62
CA SER A 95 10.62 7.39 73.98
C SER A 95 9.65 6.19 74.07
N THR A 96 10.05 5.06 73.45
CA THR A 96 9.48 3.68 73.50
C THR A 96 8.07 3.51 72.88
N THR A 97 7.75 2.44 72.12
CA THR A 97 8.46 1.17 71.80
C THR A 97 8.23 0.77 70.32
N LEU A 98 9.18 0.06 69.70
CA LEU A 98 9.12 -0.74 68.43
C LEU A 98 8.13 -0.27 67.31
N GLN A 99 8.60 0.26 66.17
CA GLN A 99 9.15 -0.50 65.01
C GLN A 99 8.23 -1.60 64.44
N SER A 100 8.04 -1.73 63.12
CA SER A 100 8.43 -0.86 61.99
C SER A 100 7.65 -1.21 60.70
N LYS A 101 7.56 -0.26 59.76
CA LYS A 101 7.18 -0.52 58.36
C LYS A 101 8.33 -1.23 57.60
N SER A 102 8.08 -1.50 56.31
CA SER A 102 9.07 -1.84 55.27
C SER A 102 9.52 -3.32 55.27
N ASN A 103 10.02 -3.93 54.18
CA ASN A 103 10.10 -3.47 52.78
C ASN A 103 10.34 -4.66 51.82
N SER A 104 10.35 -4.37 50.51
CA SER A 104 11.26 -4.96 49.50
C SER A 104 11.33 -6.48 49.20
N ILE A 105 11.33 -6.77 47.89
CA ILE A 105 12.27 -7.68 47.18
C ILE A 105 12.04 -9.22 47.21
N PHE A 106 11.84 -9.75 45.99
CA PHE A 106 12.16 -11.08 45.44
C PHE A 106 11.51 -12.39 45.94
N SER A 107 11.06 -13.16 44.94
CA SER A 107 11.09 -14.64 44.76
C SER A 107 10.95 -15.62 45.94
N GLY A 108 10.11 -16.64 45.72
CA GLY A 108 10.60 -18.03 45.81
C GLY A 108 10.01 -18.95 46.88
N THR A 109 8.81 -19.50 46.61
CA THR A 109 8.42 -20.92 46.77
C THR A 109 9.03 -21.85 47.84
N GLN A 110 8.10 -22.58 48.50
CA GLN A 110 8.13 -23.99 48.99
C GLN A 110 8.32 -24.33 50.48
N GLY A 111 7.61 -25.41 50.88
CA GLY A 111 7.57 -26.03 52.22
C GLY A 111 6.26 -25.75 52.98
N VAL A 112 5.58 -26.70 53.68
CA VAL A 112 5.73 -28.17 53.85
C VAL A 112 4.33 -28.79 54.11
N MET A 113 4.13 -30.11 53.95
CA MET A 113 2.87 -30.83 54.27
C MET A 113 2.74 -31.19 55.78
N GLY A 114 1.51 -31.48 56.25
CA GLY A 114 1.26 -32.15 57.54
C GLY A 114 -0.22 -32.54 57.78
N GLU A 115 -0.46 -33.71 58.39
CA GLU A 115 -1.78 -34.22 58.80
C GLU A 115 -2.25 -33.63 60.18
N LYS A 116 -3.36 -33.95 60.87
CA LYS A 116 -4.13 -35.21 61.03
C LYS A 116 -5.44 -35.01 61.86
N LYS A 117 -6.42 -35.95 61.72
CA LYS A 117 -7.48 -36.42 62.69
C LYS A 117 -8.74 -35.58 63.09
N LYS A 118 -9.91 -36.12 62.67
CA LYS A 118 -11.13 -36.57 63.44
C LYS A 118 -12.10 -35.61 64.21
N GLU A 119 -13.39 -35.69 63.78
CA GLU A 119 -14.67 -35.86 64.55
C GLU A 119 -15.13 -34.82 65.61
N PRO A 120 -16.45 -34.67 65.96
CA PRO A 120 -17.62 -35.58 65.84
C PRO A 120 -18.65 -35.22 64.70
N VAL A 121 -19.68 -35.99 64.26
CA VAL A 121 -20.71 -36.90 64.87
C VAL A 121 -21.87 -36.11 65.54
N LEU A 122 -23.20 -36.36 65.42
CA LEU A 122 -24.18 -37.25 64.71
C LEU A 122 -25.59 -36.48 64.77
N GLU A 123 -26.82 -36.84 64.35
CA GLU A 123 -27.57 -37.68 63.35
C GLU A 123 -29.11 -37.30 63.49
N ALA A 124 -30.19 -37.84 62.89
CA ALA A 124 -30.52 -38.80 61.81
C ALA A 124 -32.02 -38.64 61.37
N GLY A 125 -32.37 -39.06 60.13
CA GLY A 125 -33.72 -39.53 59.71
C GLY A 125 -34.83 -38.51 59.40
N ILE A 126 -35.95 -38.86 58.73
CA ILE A 126 -36.39 -40.10 58.05
C ILE A 126 -37.51 -39.74 57.02
N ASP A 127 -37.54 -40.41 55.86
CA ASP A 127 -38.58 -40.39 54.78
C ASP A 127 -38.95 -39.01 54.15
N ASP A 128 -39.60 -38.87 53.00
CA ASP A 128 -40.27 -39.82 52.08
C ASP A 128 -40.05 -39.40 50.58
N CYS A 129 -40.70 -40.08 49.63
CA CYS A 129 -40.53 -39.97 48.18
C CYS A 129 -41.07 -38.67 47.54
N ASP A 130 -40.34 -38.10 46.55
CA ASP A 130 -40.93 -37.72 45.25
C ASP A 130 -39.87 -37.47 44.13
N VAL A 131 -40.32 -37.31 42.87
CA VAL A 131 -39.52 -37.36 41.63
C VAL A 131 -39.29 -35.98 41.00
N LYS A 132 -38.02 -35.52 40.89
CA LYS A 132 -37.48 -34.66 39.79
C LYS A 132 -35.97 -34.34 39.85
N ASP A 133 -35.51 -33.64 38.80
CA ASP A 133 -34.30 -32.81 38.70
C ASP A 133 -32.89 -33.47 38.62
N SER A 134 -32.76 -34.50 37.79
CA SER A 134 -31.46 -35.01 37.30
C SER A 134 -30.91 -34.27 36.05
N HIS A 135 -30.92 -32.93 36.03
CA HIS A 135 -30.37 -32.14 34.91
C HIS A 135 -29.72 -30.81 35.36
N ARG A 136 -28.47 -30.85 35.84
CA ARG A 136 -27.62 -29.65 35.99
C ARG A 136 -26.10 -29.90 36.10
N LEU A 137 -25.55 -30.68 35.17
CA LEU A 137 -24.17 -30.45 34.74
C LEU A 137 -24.19 -29.38 33.66
N VAL A 138 -23.59 -28.23 33.94
CA VAL A 138 -23.46 -27.13 32.98
C VAL A 138 -22.22 -27.39 32.14
N GLU A 139 -22.42 -27.74 30.87
CA GLU A 139 -21.32 -27.71 29.89
C GLU A 139 -20.89 -26.26 29.65
N ASP A 140 -19.58 -26.01 29.58
CA ASP A 140 -19.05 -24.68 29.25
C ASP A 140 -19.55 -24.23 27.87
N ALA A 141 -20.38 -23.19 27.85
CA ALA A 141 -21.08 -22.75 26.65
C ALA A 141 -20.12 -22.20 25.59
N LYS A 142 -19.76 -23.05 24.61
CA LYS A 142 -18.88 -22.72 23.47
C LYS A 142 -19.23 -21.35 22.86
N PRO A 143 -18.25 -20.47 22.59
CA PRO A 143 -18.53 -19.09 22.18
C PRO A 143 -19.28 -18.99 20.83
N CYS A 144 -20.46 -18.38 20.88
CA CYS A 144 -21.30 -18.05 19.72
C CYS A 144 -20.84 -16.79 18.96
N THR A 145 -19.75 -16.17 19.41
CA THR A 145 -19.18 -14.92 18.89
C THR A 145 -17.66 -14.95 18.93
N GLY A 146 -16.99 -14.38 17.93
CA GLY A 146 -15.54 -14.24 17.89
C GLY A 146 -15.08 -12.95 17.22
N ILE A 147 -13.77 -12.75 17.17
CA ILE A 147 -13.11 -11.61 16.51
C ILE A 147 -12.21 -12.15 15.38
N LEU A 148 -12.27 -11.51 14.22
CA LEU A 148 -11.36 -11.69 13.09
C LEU A 148 -10.40 -10.52 13.06
N ASN A 149 -9.13 -10.79 12.76
CA ASN A 149 -8.06 -9.79 12.66
C ASN A 149 -7.98 -8.87 13.91
N PRO A 150 -7.74 -9.43 15.12
CA PRO A 150 -7.52 -8.60 16.31
C PRO A 150 -6.35 -7.63 16.09
N ASP A 151 -6.44 -6.44 16.67
CA ASP A 151 -5.40 -5.41 16.69
C ASP A 151 -4.94 -4.94 15.28
N GLN A 152 -5.83 -5.00 14.30
CA GLN A 152 -5.62 -4.54 12.92
C GLN A 152 -6.75 -3.59 12.48
N GLU A 153 -6.47 -2.70 11.52
CA GLU A 153 -7.47 -1.79 10.92
C GLU A 153 -8.67 -2.54 10.29
N ASP A 154 -8.43 -3.78 9.86
CA ASP A 154 -9.38 -4.73 9.25
C ASP A 154 -10.14 -5.60 10.30
N GLN A 155 -10.25 -5.14 11.56
CA GLN A 155 -10.90 -5.89 12.64
C GLN A 155 -12.40 -6.07 12.40
N MET A 156 -12.90 -7.30 12.52
CA MET A 156 -14.31 -7.63 12.32
C MET A 156 -14.82 -8.57 13.42
N THR A 157 -16.09 -8.47 13.78
CA THR A 157 -16.75 -9.45 14.68
C THR A 157 -17.46 -10.52 13.88
N ILE A 158 -17.48 -11.77 14.36
CA ILE A 158 -18.13 -12.90 13.70
C ILE A 158 -19.13 -13.59 14.63
N LYS A 159 -20.31 -13.94 14.11
CA LYS A 159 -21.36 -14.67 14.84
C LYS A 159 -21.82 -15.89 14.05
N GLY A 160 -21.95 -17.03 14.73
CA GLY A 160 -22.34 -18.32 14.13
C GLY A 160 -23.86 -18.51 14.03
N TYR A 161 -24.35 -19.03 12.90
CA TYR A 161 -25.75 -19.34 12.66
C TYR A 161 -25.94 -20.70 11.99
N ARG A 162 -27.02 -21.39 12.38
CA ARG A 162 -27.46 -22.70 11.87
C ARG A 162 -28.94 -22.61 11.46
N HIS A 163 -29.31 -23.24 10.36
CA HIS A 163 -30.65 -23.15 9.81
C HIS A 163 -31.70 -23.75 10.75
N SER A 164 -32.86 -23.10 10.87
CA SER A 164 -33.96 -23.56 11.72
C SER A 164 -35.20 -23.77 10.88
N TYR A 165 -35.64 -25.03 10.74
CA TYR A 165 -36.79 -25.40 9.92
C TYR A 165 -38.06 -24.66 10.35
N LEU A 166 -38.35 -24.59 11.66
CA LEU A 166 -39.52 -23.90 12.20
C LEU A 166 -39.51 -22.39 11.85
N ARG A 167 -38.38 -21.70 12.08
CA ARG A 167 -38.23 -20.28 11.73
C ARG A 167 -38.37 -20.04 10.22
N CYS A 168 -37.77 -20.91 9.42
CA CYS A 168 -37.84 -20.83 7.96
C CYS A 168 -39.29 -21.02 7.46
N ILE A 169 -40.04 -21.99 7.99
CA ILE A 169 -41.47 -22.19 7.68
C ILE A 169 -42.28 -20.93 8.02
N ILE A 170 -42.14 -20.39 9.22
CA ILE A 170 -42.82 -19.14 9.64
C ILE A 170 -42.48 -17.99 8.68
N CYS A 171 -41.20 -17.81 8.35
CA CYS A 171 -40.74 -16.79 7.42
C CYS A 171 -41.36 -16.95 6.01
N TRP A 172 -41.45 -18.17 5.48
CA TRP A 172 -42.09 -18.43 4.19
C TRP A 172 -43.61 -18.18 4.23
N THR A 173 -44.31 -18.57 5.29
CA THR A 173 -45.73 -18.27 5.48
C THR A 173 -45.97 -16.75 5.48
N CYS A 174 -45.15 -15.97 6.20
CA CYS A 174 -45.25 -14.51 6.18
C CYS A 174 -44.89 -13.90 4.80
N ILE A 175 -43.98 -14.49 4.04
CA ILE A 175 -43.68 -14.09 2.66
C ILE A 175 -44.88 -14.30 1.74
N CYS A 176 -45.59 -15.43 1.87
CA CYS A 176 -46.81 -15.71 1.11
C CYS A 176 -47.95 -14.76 1.49
N LEU A 177 -48.21 -14.56 2.79
CA LEU A 177 -49.25 -13.66 3.30
C LEU A 177 -49.04 -12.19 2.89
N THR A 178 -47.79 -11.76 2.71
CA THR A 178 -47.45 -10.38 2.28
C THR A 178 -47.33 -10.22 0.76
N GLY A 179 -47.78 -11.19 -0.05
CA GLY A 179 -47.68 -11.13 -1.51
C GLY A 179 -46.24 -11.03 -2.03
N GLY A 180 -45.25 -11.45 -1.24
CA GLY A 180 -43.82 -11.31 -1.55
C GLY A 180 -43.18 -9.99 -1.11
N ILE A 181 -43.91 -9.00 -0.58
CA ILE A 181 -43.34 -7.71 -0.12
C ILE A 181 -42.27 -7.94 0.95
N LEU A 182 -42.53 -8.84 1.92
CA LEU A 182 -41.54 -9.20 2.94
C LEU A 182 -40.26 -9.80 2.35
N ARG A 183 -40.35 -10.57 1.26
CA ARG A 183 -39.18 -11.16 0.58
C ARG A 183 -38.30 -10.08 -0.07
N LEU A 184 -38.91 -9.02 -0.59
CA LEU A 184 -38.21 -7.88 -1.19
C LEU A 184 -37.50 -7.03 -0.11
N VAL A 185 -38.16 -6.79 1.03
CA VAL A 185 -37.56 -6.18 2.23
C VAL A 185 -36.37 -7.01 2.76
N LEU A 186 -36.54 -8.33 2.89
CA LEU A 186 -35.50 -9.25 3.36
C LEU A 186 -34.35 -9.43 2.34
N HIS A 187 -34.57 -9.15 1.06
CA HIS A 187 -33.51 -9.10 0.04
C HIS A 187 -32.58 -7.89 0.24
N TRP A 188 -33.12 -6.72 0.59
CA TRP A 188 -32.33 -5.55 0.98
C TRP A 188 -31.59 -5.80 2.30
N TRP A 189 -32.31 -6.21 3.35
CA TRP A 189 -31.71 -6.52 4.66
C TRP A 189 -31.40 -8.01 4.82
N ARG A 190 -30.40 -8.49 4.07
CA ARG A 190 -29.93 -9.89 4.09
C ARG A 190 -29.57 -10.43 5.48
N HIS A 191 -29.23 -9.57 6.44
CA HIS A 191 -28.97 -9.97 7.83
C HIS A 191 -30.27 -10.21 8.62
N TRP A 192 -31.35 -9.48 8.35
CA TRP A 192 -32.69 -9.81 8.87
C TRP A 192 -33.19 -11.14 8.30
N HIS A 193 -32.93 -11.43 7.02
CA HIS A 193 -33.23 -12.75 6.44
C HIS A 193 -32.50 -13.88 7.18
N LEU A 194 -31.26 -13.65 7.62
CA LEU A 194 -30.52 -14.63 8.44
C LEU A 194 -31.22 -14.83 9.80
N PHE A 195 -31.57 -13.76 10.51
CA PHE A 195 -32.25 -13.83 11.81
C PHE A 195 -33.63 -14.50 11.71
N ALA A 196 -34.39 -14.25 10.64
CA ALA A 196 -35.72 -14.81 10.39
C ALA A 196 -35.71 -16.29 9.97
N THR A 197 -34.58 -16.85 9.52
CA THR A 197 -34.49 -18.26 9.04
C THR A 197 -33.56 -19.16 9.85
N SER A 198 -32.74 -18.58 10.73
CA SER A 198 -31.64 -19.29 11.41
C SER A 198 -31.64 -18.99 12.91
N CYS A 199 -31.09 -19.92 13.69
CA CYS A 199 -30.76 -19.72 15.11
C CYS A 199 -29.27 -19.38 15.24
N GLN A 200 -28.91 -18.62 16.28
CA GLN A 200 -27.50 -18.42 16.65
C GLN A 200 -26.95 -19.72 17.28
N CYS A 201 -25.67 -20.03 17.03
CA CYS A 201 -25.01 -21.25 17.47
C CYS A 201 -23.49 -21.01 17.68
N PRO A 202 -22.76 -21.90 18.38
CA PRO A 202 -21.31 -21.84 18.44
C PRO A 202 -20.67 -21.87 17.05
N LEU A 203 -19.53 -21.18 16.89
CA LEU A 203 -18.81 -21.09 15.60
C LEU A 203 -18.37 -22.46 15.07
N ASP A 204 -18.22 -23.44 15.95
CA ASP A 204 -17.88 -24.85 15.68
C ASP A 204 -18.98 -25.59 14.88
N GLU A 205 -20.26 -25.25 15.10
CA GLU A 205 -21.43 -25.86 14.43
C GLU A 205 -22.02 -24.99 13.32
N ALA A 206 -21.57 -23.74 13.18
CA ALA A 206 -22.15 -22.79 12.24
C ALA A 206 -22.13 -23.29 10.77
N GLU A 207 -23.28 -23.19 10.11
CA GLU A 207 -23.45 -23.38 8.66
C GLU A 207 -23.27 -22.04 7.92
N LYS A 208 -23.63 -20.95 8.60
CA LYS A 208 -23.57 -19.57 8.12
C LYS A 208 -22.94 -18.69 9.18
N VAL A 209 -22.23 -17.67 8.74
CA VAL A 209 -21.66 -16.65 9.63
C VAL A 209 -22.11 -15.26 9.21
N LEU A 210 -22.43 -14.45 10.22
CA LEU A 210 -22.57 -13.01 10.09
C LEU A 210 -21.24 -12.39 10.52
N VAL A 211 -20.49 -11.86 9.55
CA VAL A 211 -19.35 -10.99 9.83
C VAL A 211 -19.87 -9.55 9.88
N THR A 212 -19.59 -8.85 10.99
CA THR A 212 -19.98 -7.45 11.21
C THR A 212 -18.73 -6.61 11.41
N GLU A 213 -18.58 -5.61 10.56
CA GLU A 213 -17.47 -4.66 10.54
C GLU A 213 -17.98 -3.30 11.04
N ASP A 214 -17.24 -2.65 11.94
CA ASP A 214 -17.69 -1.49 12.71
C ASP A 214 -16.72 -0.31 12.54
N PHE A 215 -17.11 0.67 11.73
CA PHE A 215 -16.25 1.81 11.39
C PHE A 215 -16.52 2.97 12.36
N GLU A 216 -15.55 3.23 13.24
CA GLU A 216 -15.57 4.29 14.27
C GLU A 216 -16.83 4.31 15.16
N GLY A 217 -17.54 3.18 15.28
CA GLY A 217 -18.83 3.10 15.97
C GLY A 217 -20.01 3.76 15.24
N LYS A 218 -19.78 4.39 14.08
CA LYS A 218 -20.77 5.13 13.28
C LYS A 218 -21.47 4.24 12.26
N HIS A 219 -20.72 3.39 11.55
CA HIS A 219 -21.23 2.59 10.44
C HIS A 219 -20.94 1.11 10.64
N LYS A 220 -22.01 0.28 10.59
CA LYS A 220 -21.90 -1.18 10.72
C LYS A 220 -22.25 -1.86 9.42
N GLN A 221 -21.28 -2.55 8.82
CA GLN A 221 -21.46 -3.32 7.59
C GLN A 221 -21.65 -4.81 7.91
N TYR A 222 -22.67 -5.42 7.31
CA TYR A 222 -23.09 -6.79 7.58
C TYR A 222 -22.85 -7.72 6.39
N TYR A 223 -21.98 -8.70 6.57
CA TYR A 223 -21.60 -9.69 5.56
C TYR A 223 -22.06 -11.09 5.96
N VAL A 224 -23.18 -11.53 5.39
CA VAL A 224 -23.65 -12.92 5.54
C VAL A 224 -22.89 -13.84 4.59
N LYS A 225 -22.27 -14.89 5.12
CA LYS A 225 -21.52 -15.91 4.37
C LYS A 225 -21.92 -17.31 4.78
N ASN A 226 -21.79 -18.28 3.86
CA ASN A 226 -21.88 -19.70 4.18
C ASN A 226 -20.48 -20.22 4.55
N ILE A 227 -20.41 -21.23 5.42
CA ILE A 227 -19.19 -22.00 5.67
C ILE A 227 -19.18 -23.21 4.72
N CYS A 228 -18.03 -23.48 4.12
CA CYS A 228 -17.77 -24.68 3.32
C CYS A 228 -16.86 -25.61 4.12
N ALA A 229 -17.25 -26.89 4.26
CA ALA A 229 -16.35 -27.92 4.75
C ALA A 229 -15.61 -28.55 3.56
N LEU A 230 -14.30 -28.29 3.45
CA LEU A 230 -13.43 -29.03 2.55
C LEU A 230 -13.10 -30.38 3.17
N ASN A 231 -13.24 -31.45 2.40
CA ASN A 231 -12.86 -32.81 2.78
C ASN A 231 -12.23 -33.49 1.56
N VAL A 232 -11.04 -34.07 1.73
CA VAL A 232 -10.28 -34.76 0.68
C VAL A 232 -11.13 -35.81 -0.04
N ASN A 233 -11.98 -36.52 0.70
CA ASN A 233 -12.74 -37.67 0.19
C ASN A 233 -14.01 -37.28 -0.58
N ASN A 234 -14.34 -35.99 -0.75
CA ASN A 234 -15.59 -35.56 -1.38
C ASN A 234 -15.38 -34.46 -2.43
N PRO A 235 -15.11 -34.82 -3.71
CA PRO A 235 -14.77 -33.87 -4.77
C PRO A 235 -15.89 -32.89 -5.13
N ARG A 236 -17.14 -33.15 -4.73
CA ARG A 236 -18.25 -32.17 -4.87
C ARG A 236 -18.07 -30.92 -3.99
N SER A 237 -17.17 -30.94 -3.00
CA SER A 237 -16.76 -29.75 -2.24
C SER A 237 -15.74 -28.88 -3.00
N LEU A 238 -15.13 -29.40 -4.07
CA LEU A 238 -14.13 -28.73 -4.91
C LEU A 238 -14.73 -28.07 -6.18
N CYS A 239 -16.07 -27.97 -6.30
CA CYS A 239 -16.81 -27.40 -7.44
C CYS A 239 -16.59 -25.89 -7.74
N LEU A 240 -15.45 -25.31 -7.32
CA LEU A 240 -14.93 -24.03 -7.83
C LEU A 240 -13.69 -24.21 -8.72
N MET A 241 -13.22 -25.45 -8.97
CA MET A 241 -12.03 -25.78 -9.76
C MET A 241 -12.24 -26.94 -10.76
N GLU A 242 -13.50 -27.15 -11.20
CA GLU A 242 -13.91 -28.39 -11.87
C GLU A 242 -13.44 -28.54 -13.35
N THR A 243 -12.90 -27.48 -13.96
CA THR A 243 -12.41 -27.49 -15.35
C THR A 243 -11.00 -28.07 -15.50
N ASP A 244 -10.07 -27.73 -14.59
CA ASP A 244 -8.64 -28.03 -14.80
C ASP A 244 -8.19 -29.34 -14.15
N LEU A 245 -8.90 -29.83 -13.13
CA LEU A 245 -8.59 -31.08 -12.43
C LEU A 245 -8.58 -32.31 -13.35
N LYS A 246 -9.31 -32.27 -14.47
CA LYS A 246 -9.34 -33.35 -15.49
C LYS A 246 -8.08 -33.41 -16.36
N ASN A 247 -7.24 -32.36 -16.35
CA ASN A 247 -6.00 -32.28 -17.12
C ASN A 247 -4.75 -32.59 -16.27
N ILE A 248 -4.92 -32.97 -14.99
CA ILE A 248 -3.84 -33.41 -14.11
C ILE A 248 -3.66 -34.93 -14.27
N ASN A 249 -2.42 -35.35 -14.56
CA ASN A 249 -2.10 -36.73 -14.96
C ASN A 249 -2.64 -37.81 -13.99
N PRO A 250 -3.06 -39.00 -14.50
CA PRO A 250 -3.56 -40.12 -13.71
C PRO A 250 -2.42 -40.88 -12.99
N GLY A 251 -1.73 -40.18 -12.08
CA GLY A 251 -0.62 -40.71 -11.27
C GLY A 251 -0.74 -40.30 -9.79
N ILE A 252 -1.97 -40.02 -9.33
CA ILE A 252 -2.26 -39.63 -7.95
C ILE A 252 -2.52 -40.89 -7.12
N ASN A 253 -1.73 -41.08 -6.07
CA ASN A 253 -2.03 -42.10 -5.05
C ASN A 253 -3.06 -41.52 -4.07
N ASP A 254 -4.35 -41.81 -4.28
CA ASP A 254 -5.47 -41.22 -3.52
C ASP A 254 -5.39 -41.44 -2.00
N HIS A 255 -4.74 -42.51 -1.54
CA HIS A 255 -4.67 -42.91 -0.12
C HIS A 255 -3.74 -42.07 0.78
N GLY A 256 -3.35 -40.84 0.40
CA GLY A 256 -2.37 -40.06 1.17
C GLY A 256 -2.46 -38.53 1.13
N LEU A 257 -3.44 -37.93 0.46
CA LEU A 257 -3.53 -36.47 0.39
C LEU A 257 -4.05 -35.88 1.73
N GLN A 258 -3.33 -34.89 2.27
CA GLN A 258 -3.72 -34.17 3.49
C GLN A 258 -3.66 -32.66 3.23
N LEU A 259 -4.72 -31.93 3.60
CA LEU A 259 -4.85 -30.49 3.41
C LEU A 259 -3.85 -29.75 4.29
N SER A 260 -3.00 -28.92 3.69
CA SER A 260 -1.90 -28.22 4.38
C SER A 260 -2.21 -26.74 4.58
N VAL A 261 -2.39 -26.31 5.82
CA VAL A 261 -2.85 -24.94 6.17
C VAL A 261 -1.81 -24.25 7.06
N HIS A 262 -1.52 -22.97 6.78
CA HIS A 262 -0.62 -22.16 7.59
C HIS A 262 -1.34 -20.91 8.12
N PHE A 263 -1.24 -20.72 9.44
CA PHE A 263 -1.78 -19.56 10.16
C PHE A 263 -0.65 -18.62 10.64
N ASN A 264 0.44 -19.19 11.16
CA ASN A 264 1.56 -18.48 11.77
C ASN A 264 2.82 -19.36 11.81
N SER A 265 4.01 -18.74 11.96
CA SER A 265 5.26 -19.39 12.38
C SER A 265 5.84 -20.46 11.42
N GLY A 266 5.49 -20.43 10.14
CA GLY A 266 6.11 -21.24 9.07
C GLY A 266 5.80 -22.74 9.11
N LYS A 267 4.95 -23.21 10.03
CA LYS A 267 4.53 -24.63 10.11
C LYS A 267 3.19 -24.83 9.43
N PHE A 268 3.14 -25.72 8.44
CA PHE A 268 1.89 -26.18 7.84
C PHE A 268 1.28 -27.29 8.70
N ILE A 269 0.05 -27.08 9.18
CA ILE A 269 -0.77 -28.11 9.84
C ILE A 269 -1.39 -28.97 8.74
N LYS A 270 -1.29 -30.29 8.85
CA LYS A 270 -1.90 -31.24 7.90
C LYS A 270 -3.19 -31.83 8.49
N CYS A 271 -4.31 -31.66 7.77
CA CYS A 271 -5.66 -32.07 8.19
C CYS A 271 -6.37 -32.88 7.10
N SER A 272 -7.31 -33.76 7.47
CA SER A 272 -8.17 -34.51 6.53
C SER A 272 -9.39 -33.71 6.06
N SER A 273 -9.90 -32.80 6.91
CA SER A 273 -10.97 -31.86 6.60
C SER A 273 -10.72 -30.51 7.27
N ILE A 274 -11.30 -29.44 6.70
CA ILE A 274 -11.27 -28.11 7.32
C ILE A 274 -12.49 -27.28 6.92
N ARG A 275 -13.02 -26.49 7.88
CA ARG A 275 -14.13 -25.56 7.67
C ARG A 275 -13.57 -24.18 7.29
N ILE A 276 -14.00 -23.64 6.16
CA ILE A 276 -13.54 -22.33 5.63
C ILE A 276 -14.71 -21.44 5.22
N PHE A 277 -14.48 -20.13 5.16
CA PHE A 277 -15.37 -19.18 4.46
C PHE A 277 -14.56 -18.05 3.80
N ARG A 278 -15.15 -17.36 2.80
CA ARG A 278 -14.48 -16.28 2.05
C ARG A 278 -15.14 -14.91 2.26
N CYS A 279 -14.45 -13.98 2.92
CA CYS A 279 -14.91 -12.61 3.20
C CYS A 279 -13.90 -11.57 2.69
N LYS A 280 -14.38 -10.46 2.10
CA LYS A 280 -13.57 -9.48 1.33
C LYS A 280 -12.47 -10.14 0.46
N GLN A 281 -12.83 -11.22 -0.24
CA GLN A 281 -11.95 -12.08 -1.06
C GLN A 281 -10.82 -12.86 -0.33
N LEU A 282 -10.58 -12.60 0.94
CA LEU A 282 -9.71 -13.39 1.82
C LEU A 282 -10.39 -14.68 2.28
N VAL A 283 -9.60 -15.74 2.51
CA VAL A 283 -10.07 -17.01 3.06
C VAL A 283 -9.78 -17.05 4.56
N TYR A 284 -10.79 -17.44 5.34
CA TYR A 284 -10.70 -17.71 6.77
C TYR A 284 -10.95 -19.19 7.02
N ALA A 285 -10.14 -19.81 7.88
CA ALA A 285 -10.19 -21.22 8.22
C ALA A 285 -10.33 -21.43 9.73
N TRP A 286 -11.00 -22.52 10.11
CA TRP A 286 -11.18 -22.93 11.51
C TRP A 286 -9.87 -23.44 12.11
N ASP A 287 -9.47 -22.88 13.25
CA ASP A 287 -8.32 -23.32 14.03
C ASP A 287 -8.81 -24.07 15.29
N ASN A 288 -8.67 -25.39 15.27
CA ASN A 288 -9.08 -26.28 16.36
C ASN A 288 -8.36 -25.95 17.69
N SER A 289 -7.17 -25.35 17.67
CA SER A 289 -6.40 -25.07 18.90
C SER A 289 -6.93 -23.89 19.71
N LEU A 290 -7.72 -23.02 19.06
CA LEU A 290 -8.18 -21.73 19.60
C LEU A 290 -9.67 -21.48 19.33
N HIS A 291 -10.42 -22.53 18.94
CA HIS A 291 -11.86 -22.54 18.65
C HIS A 291 -12.37 -21.28 17.92
N SER A 292 -11.63 -20.84 16.92
CA SER A 292 -11.86 -19.57 16.22
C SER A 292 -11.49 -19.65 14.75
N PHE A 293 -12.07 -18.74 13.95
CA PHE A 293 -11.73 -18.60 12.54
C PHE A 293 -10.59 -17.60 12.37
N LYS A 294 -9.49 -18.03 11.74
CA LYS A 294 -8.32 -17.18 11.43
C LYS A 294 -8.18 -16.97 9.93
N LYS A 295 -7.67 -15.81 9.54
CA LYS A 295 -7.20 -15.54 8.17
C LYS A 295 -6.12 -16.56 7.81
N ILE A 296 -6.22 -17.17 6.63
CA ILE A 296 -5.10 -17.95 6.09
C ILE A 296 -4.03 -16.95 5.62
N ASN A 297 -2.83 -17.05 6.20
CA ASN A 297 -1.70 -16.19 5.86
C ASN A 297 -0.74 -16.91 4.91
N GLY A 298 0.02 -16.15 4.10
CA GLY A 298 1.13 -16.72 3.35
C GLY A 298 2.34 -16.98 4.24
N LEU A 299 3.52 -17.06 3.64
CA LEU A 299 4.78 -17.30 4.35
C LEU A 299 5.50 -15.98 4.65
N ASP A 300 4.76 -15.05 5.25
CA ASP A 300 5.11 -13.64 5.44
C ASP A 300 4.94 -13.12 6.88
N VAL A 301 4.49 -13.96 7.82
CA VAL A 301 4.21 -13.57 9.23
C VAL A 301 4.97 -14.48 10.22
N ASN A 302 5.81 -13.86 11.06
CA ASN A 302 6.63 -14.50 12.12
C ASN A 302 7.51 -15.67 11.63
N ILE A 303 8.13 -15.54 10.47
CA ILE A 303 9.04 -16.56 9.91
C ILE A 303 10.51 -16.09 10.03
N PRO A 304 11.42 -16.90 10.62
CA PRO A 304 12.85 -16.57 10.66
C PRO A 304 13.47 -16.56 9.26
N CYS A 305 14.36 -15.61 8.96
CA CYS A 305 15.01 -15.48 7.64
C CYS A 305 15.84 -16.72 7.23
N ALA A 306 16.28 -17.54 8.19
CA ALA A 306 16.93 -18.82 7.94
C ALA A 306 15.97 -19.93 7.43
N TYR A 307 14.65 -19.82 7.64
CA TYR A 307 13.66 -20.81 7.18
C TYR A 307 13.66 -20.93 5.64
N TYR A 308 13.62 -19.78 4.95
CA TYR A 308 13.57 -19.72 3.49
C TYR A 308 14.82 -20.34 2.83
N HIS A 309 15.98 -20.17 3.47
CA HIS A 309 17.26 -20.75 3.04
C HIS A 309 17.39 -22.26 3.29
N GLN A 310 16.55 -22.82 4.16
CA GLN A 310 16.52 -24.25 4.46
C GLN A 310 15.51 -25.03 3.59
N GLN A 311 14.54 -24.33 2.97
CA GLN A 311 13.57 -24.98 2.11
C GLN A 311 14.23 -25.52 0.83
N ARG A 312 13.77 -26.69 0.40
CA ARG A 312 13.96 -27.21 -0.95
C ARG A 312 12.65 -27.06 -1.71
N GLY A 313 12.69 -27.22 -3.03
CA GLY A 313 11.49 -27.16 -3.87
C GLY A 313 10.40 -28.11 -3.37
N LEU A 314 9.13 -27.79 -3.62
CA LEU A 314 8.02 -28.59 -3.12
C LEU A 314 7.91 -29.96 -3.84
N SER A 315 7.15 -30.87 -3.24
CA SER A 315 6.63 -32.04 -3.93
C SER A 315 5.31 -31.69 -4.61
N SER A 316 4.97 -32.38 -5.71
CA SER A 316 3.70 -32.16 -6.41
C SER A 316 2.48 -32.41 -5.52
N ASN A 317 2.59 -33.33 -4.55
CA ASN A 317 1.52 -33.60 -3.58
C ASN A 317 1.35 -32.43 -2.58
N ASP A 318 2.45 -31.84 -2.10
CA ASP A 318 2.39 -30.66 -1.21
C ASP A 318 1.99 -29.38 -1.98
N GLN A 319 2.27 -29.30 -3.30
CA GLN A 319 1.74 -28.24 -4.17
C GLN A 319 0.22 -28.36 -4.31
N ILE A 320 -0.30 -29.55 -4.65
CA ILE A 320 -1.74 -29.81 -4.77
C ILE A 320 -2.45 -29.56 -3.43
N SER A 321 -1.91 -30.02 -2.30
CA SER A 321 -2.54 -29.80 -0.98
C SER A 321 -2.58 -28.33 -0.56
N ARG A 322 -1.61 -27.51 -0.97
CA ARG A 322 -1.65 -26.05 -0.77
C ARG A 322 -2.61 -25.38 -1.74
N ARG A 323 -2.64 -25.79 -3.01
CA ARG A 323 -3.51 -25.22 -4.06
C ARG A 323 -4.99 -25.38 -3.73
N ILE A 324 -5.39 -26.51 -3.13
CA ILE A 324 -6.77 -26.73 -2.62
C ILE A 324 -7.15 -25.73 -1.51
N VAL A 325 -6.20 -25.33 -0.66
CA VAL A 325 -6.43 -24.48 0.52
C VAL A 325 -6.37 -22.98 0.18
N TYR A 326 -5.34 -22.57 -0.57
CA TYR A 326 -5.11 -21.18 -0.96
C TYR A 326 -5.91 -20.76 -2.21
N GLY A 327 -6.31 -21.74 -3.04
CA GLY A 327 -6.80 -21.51 -4.39
C GLY A 327 -5.68 -21.22 -5.38
N ASP A 328 -6.07 -20.87 -6.60
CA ASP A 328 -5.12 -20.44 -7.63
C ASP A 328 -4.51 -19.07 -7.32
N ASN A 329 -3.31 -18.85 -7.82
CA ASN A 329 -2.65 -17.55 -7.83
C ASN A 329 -3.29 -16.62 -8.88
N GLN A 330 -4.54 -16.21 -8.64
CA GLN A 330 -5.27 -15.23 -9.42
C GLN A 330 -6.04 -14.27 -8.51
N ILE A 331 -5.90 -12.97 -8.75
CA ILE A 331 -6.62 -11.94 -8.01
C ILE A 331 -8.11 -11.98 -8.42
N THR A 332 -8.98 -12.42 -7.51
CA THR A 332 -10.36 -12.79 -7.81
C THR A 332 -11.31 -11.58 -7.75
N ILE A 333 -11.58 -10.96 -8.90
CA ILE A 333 -12.60 -9.90 -9.01
C ILE A 333 -14.00 -10.52 -9.11
N PRO A 334 -14.97 -10.12 -8.28
CA PRO A 334 -16.35 -10.61 -8.36
C PRO A 334 -17.11 -9.92 -9.50
N LEU A 335 -16.89 -10.39 -10.73
CA LEU A 335 -17.70 -10.02 -11.89
C LEU A 335 -19.18 -10.35 -11.65
N ARG A 336 -20.09 -9.53 -12.19
CA ARG A 336 -21.53 -9.75 -12.13
C ARG A 336 -22.10 -9.90 -13.53
N ASP A 337 -22.89 -10.94 -13.74
CA ASP A 337 -23.58 -11.16 -15.01
C ASP A 337 -24.60 -10.07 -15.29
N PHE A 338 -24.85 -9.78 -16.57
CA PHE A 338 -25.87 -8.82 -17.00
C PHE A 338 -27.24 -9.07 -16.34
N LYS A 339 -27.65 -10.34 -16.21
CA LYS A 339 -28.90 -10.73 -15.52
C LYS A 339 -28.90 -10.33 -14.04
N THR A 340 -27.78 -10.52 -13.34
CA THR A 340 -27.65 -10.15 -11.91
C THR A 340 -27.54 -8.64 -11.70
N LEU A 341 -26.91 -7.93 -12.63
CA LEU A 341 -26.88 -6.46 -12.65
C LEU A 341 -28.28 -5.90 -12.88
N LEU A 342 -29.00 -6.40 -13.89
CA LEU A 342 -30.37 -6.01 -14.21
C LEU A 342 -31.34 -6.22 -13.04
N PHE A 343 -31.29 -7.41 -12.41
CA PHE A 343 -32.14 -7.72 -11.26
C PHE A 343 -31.81 -6.84 -10.04
N LEU A 344 -30.53 -6.57 -9.77
CA LEU A 344 -30.11 -5.71 -8.67
C LEU A 344 -30.48 -4.24 -8.90
N GLU A 345 -30.40 -3.76 -10.15
CA GLU A 345 -30.78 -2.40 -10.53
C GLU A 345 -32.30 -2.22 -10.45
N ILE A 346 -33.09 -3.13 -11.01
CA ILE A 346 -34.56 -3.09 -10.91
C ILE A 346 -35.03 -3.15 -9.45
N LEU A 347 -34.35 -3.94 -8.59
CA LEU A 347 -34.62 -3.98 -7.15
C LEU A 347 -33.99 -2.83 -6.34
N ASN A 348 -33.48 -1.77 -6.97
CA ASN A 348 -33.20 -0.52 -6.27
C ASN A 348 -34.54 0.04 -5.72
N PRO A 349 -34.64 0.46 -4.44
CA PRO A 349 -35.87 1.02 -3.87
C PRO A 349 -36.54 2.09 -4.73
N PHE A 350 -35.75 2.87 -5.48
CA PHE A 350 -36.28 3.89 -6.39
C PHE A 350 -36.97 3.33 -7.64
N TYR A 351 -36.37 2.35 -8.32
CA TYR A 351 -37.00 1.73 -9.50
C TYR A 351 -38.23 0.89 -9.08
N VAL A 352 -38.20 0.26 -7.90
CA VAL A 352 -39.38 -0.38 -7.29
C VAL A 352 -40.50 0.63 -7.03
N PHE A 353 -40.18 1.81 -6.49
CA PHE A 353 -41.14 2.89 -6.30
C PHE A 353 -41.71 3.42 -7.62
N GLN A 354 -40.88 3.60 -8.65
CA GLN A 354 -41.36 4.01 -9.99
C GLN A 354 -42.32 2.98 -10.60
N ILE A 355 -42.08 1.67 -10.42
CA ILE A 355 -43.01 0.62 -10.88
C ILE A 355 -44.36 0.74 -10.15
N PHE A 356 -44.35 1.02 -8.84
CA PHE A 356 -45.57 1.30 -8.08
C PHE A 356 -46.31 2.55 -8.61
N SER A 357 -45.62 3.66 -8.85
CA SER A 357 -46.22 4.88 -9.42
C SER A 357 -46.80 4.65 -10.82
N VAL A 358 -46.11 3.86 -11.66
CA VAL A 358 -46.59 3.48 -12.99
C VAL A 358 -47.89 2.67 -12.88
N ILE A 359 -47.95 1.66 -12.00
CA ILE A 359 -49.18 0.88 -11.75
C ILE A 359 -50.33 1.79 -11.30
N LEU A 360 -50.06 2.74 -10.40
CA LEU A 360 -51.06 3.69 -9.91
C LEU A 360 -51.60 4.59 -11.02
N TRP A 361 -50.72 5.15 -11.86
CA TRP A 361 -51.11 6.02 -12.97
C TRP A 361 -51.82 5.28 -14.11
N PHE A 362 -51.49 4.01 -14.36
CA PHE A 362 -52.30 3.14 -15.21
C PHE A 362 -53.71 2.90 -14.63
N ALA A 363 -53.83 2.71 -13.32
CA ALA A 363 -55.11 2.55 -12.64
C ALA A 363 -55.97 3.83 -12.52
N TYR A 364 -55.45 4.97 -12.98
CA TYR A 364 -56.16 6.25 -12.99
C TYR A 364 -56.39 6.80 -14.41
N ASP A 365 -56.14 6.00 -15.44
CA ASP A 365 -56.19 6.35 -16.88
C ASP A 365 -55.14 7.39 -17.37
N TYR A 366 -54.08 7.66 -16.60
CA TYR A 366 -52.99 8.60 -16.98
C TYR A 366 -51.90 7.93 -17.85
N TYR A 367 -52.34 7.14 -18.84
CA TYR A 367 -51.51 6.29 -19.72
C TYR A 367 -50.28 6.99 -20.30
N TYR A 368 -50.45 8.20 -20.84
CA TYR A 368 -49.36 8.96 -21.48
C TYR A 368 -48.20 9.22 -20.52
N TYR A 369 -48.49 9.64 -19.28
CA TYR A 369 -47.48 9.97 -18.28
C TYR A 369 -46.79 8.70 -17.74
N ALA A 370 -47.55 7.62 -17.53
CA ALA A 370 -47.02 6.33 -17.12
C ALA A 370 -46.03 5.76 -18.17
N CYS A 371 -46.38 5.84 -19.45
CA CYS A 371 -45.52 5.44 -20.57
C CYS A 371 -44.21 6.27 -20.65
N VAL A 372 -44.27 7.58 -20.44
CA VAL A 372 -43.07 8.44 -20.43
C VAL A 372 -42.11 8.07 -19.28
N ILE A 373 -42.64 7.83 -18.07
CA ILE A 373 -41.81 7.36 -16.94
C ILE A 373 -41.19 6.00 -17.24
N LEU A 374 -41.95 5.06 -17.80
CA LEU A 374 -41.47 3.72 -18.16
C LEU A 374 -40.31 3.80 -19.17
N LEU A 375 -40.47 4.57 -20.25
CA LEU A 375 -39.44 4.76 -21.29
C LEU A 375 -38.16 5.42 -20.73
N MET A 376 -38.29 6.48 -19.93
CA MET A 376 -37.15 7.15 -19.30
C MET A 376 -36.41 6.22 -18.32
N SER A 377 -37.16 5.41 -17.56
CA SER A 377 -36.59 4.44 -16.61
C SER A 377 -35.87 3.31 -17.33
N PHE A 378 -36.44 2.77 -18.41
CA PHE A 378 -35.79 1.76 -19.25
C PHE A 378 -34.46 2.24 -19.84
N PHE A 379 -34.42 3.49 -20.34
CA PHE A 379 -33.19 4.10 -20.84
C PHE A 379 -32.15 4.30 -19.71
N GLY A 380 -32.58 4.82 -18.56
CA GLY A 380 -31.73 5.01 -17.37
C GLY A 380 -31.09 3.72 -16.87
N ILE A 381 -31.89 2.66 -16.71
CA ILE A 381 -31.42 1.31 -16.33
C ILE A 381 -30.40 0.78 -17.36
N THR A 382 -30.72 0.90 -18.65
CA THR A 382 -29.85 0.43 -19.74
C THR A 382 -28.48 1.12 -19.70
N VAL A 383 -28.45 2.45 -19.56
CA VAL A 383 -27.20 3.23 -19.47
C VAL A 383 -26.43 2.86 -18.19
N SER A 384 -27.10 2.75 -17.05
CA SER A 384 -26.49 2.38 -15.76
C SER A 384 -25.79 1.01 -15.80
N ILE A 385 -26.46 0.00 -16.38
CA ILE A 385 -25.91 -1.37 -16.50
C ILE A 385 -24.74 -1.40 -17.48
N LEU A 386 -24.85 -0.76 -18.64
CA LEU A 386 -23.75 -0.70 -19.63
C LEU A 386 -22.52 0.01 -19.07
N GLN A 387 -22.70 1.12 -18.35
CA GLN A 387 -21.61 1.82 -17.67
C GLN A 387 -20.99 0.95 -16.57
N THR A 388 -21.81 0.30 -15.74
CA THR A 388 -21.34 -0.58 -14.66
C THR A 388 -20.55 -1.78 -15.18
N LYS A 389 -21.05 -2.44 -16.25
CA LYS A 389 -20.36 -3.57 -16.87
C LYS A 389 -19.04 -3.15 -17.51
N LYS A 390 -19.02 -2.04 -18.27
CA LYS A 390 -17.78 -1.49 -18.85
C LYS A 390 -16.72 -1.15 -17.78
N ASN A 391 -17.14 -0.64 -16.62
CA ASN A 391 -16.24 -0.38 -15.50
C ASN A 391 -15.67 -1.67 -14.89
N GLN A 392 -16.48 -2.73 -14.73
CA GLN A 392 -16.00 -4.04 -14.29
C GLN A 392 -15.00 -4.65 -15.28
N ASP A 393 -15.25 -4.54 -16.58
CA ASP A 393 -14.39 -5.13 -17.62
C ASP A 393 -13.05 -4.39 -17.77
N VAL A 394 -13.02 -3.08 -17.52
CA VAL A 394 -11.76 -2.31 -17.42
C VAL A 394 -10.97 -2.73 -16.17
N LEU A 395 -11.63 -2.77 -14.99
CA LEU A 395 -10.98 -3.20 -13.75
C LEU A 395 -10.41 -4.62 -13.87
N TYR A 396 -11.15 -5.53 -14.50
CA TYR A 396 -10.68 -6.90 -14.76
C TYR A 396 -9.40 -6.90 -15.60
N LYS A 397 -9.38 -6.21 -16.75
CA LYS A 397 -8.22 -6.19 -17.66
C LYS A 397 -6.96 -5.58 -17.04
N THR A 398 -7.08 -4.63 -16.13
CA THR A 398 -5.93 -4.06 -15.38
C THR A 398 -5.35 -5.02 -14.34
N VAL A 399 -6.12 -6.04 -13.93
CA VAL A 399 -5.76 -6.96 -12.85
C VAL A 399 -5.40 -8.36 -13.37
N SER A 400 -6.02 -8.81 -14.46
CA SER A 400 -5.84 -10.12 -15.06
C SER A 400 -4.52 -10.23 -15.83
N ASN A 401 -3.42 -10.45 -15.11
CA ASN A 401 -2.16 -10.90 -15.69
C ASN A 401 -2.14 -12.44 -15.76
N THR A 402 -1.74 -12.99 -16.91
CA THR A 402 -1.37 -14.41 -17.06
C THR A 402 0.06 -14.51 -17.57
N GLY A 403 0.70 -15.66 -17.35
CA GLY A 403 2.06 -15.93 -17.81
C GLY A 403 2.56 -17.29 -17.32
N THR A 404 3.85 -17.55 -17.51
CA THR A 404 4.55 -18.73 -17.03
C THR A 404 5.66 -18.36 -16.05
N ALA A 405 6.04 -19.31 -15.20
CA ALA A 405 7.17 -19.21 -14.29
C ALA A 405 7.92 -20.55 -14.21
N TRP A 406 9.23 -20.47 -14.01
CA TRP A 406 10.09 -21.64 -13.83
C TRP A 406 10.10 -22.04 -12.35
N ILE A 407 9.48 -23.17 -12.02
CA ILE A 407 9.40 -23.69 -10.64
C ILE A 407 10.47 -24.77 -10.45
N ILE A 408 11.15 -24.75 -9.31
CA ILE A 408 12.10 -25.78 -8.89
C ILE A 408 11.38 -26.79 -7.99
N ASN A 409 11.34 -28.05 -8.44
CA ASN A 409 10.80 -29.17 -7.68
C ASN A 409 11.81 -29.67 -6.61
N ASN A 410 11.38 -30.49 -5.65
CA ASN A 410 12.25 -31.05 -4.59
C ASN A 410 13.52 -31.77 -5.11
N LYS A 411 13.47 -32.30 -6.35
CA LYS A 411 14.62 -32.91 -7.05
C LYS A 411 15.66 -31.91 -7.59
N GLY A 412 15.46 -30.60 -7.40
CA GLY A 412 16.35 -29.54 -7.91
C GLY A 412 16.17 -29.20 -9.40
N VAL A 413 15.23 -29.85 -10.09
CA VAL A 413 14.94 -29.62 -11.51
C VAL A 413 13.97 -28.45 -11.68
N SER A 414 14.37 -27.48 -12.50
CA SER A 414 13.58 -26.33 -12.95
C SER A 414 12.67 -26.70 -14.11
N SER A 415 11.36 -26.47 -13.99
CA SER A 415 10.35 -26.74 -15.03
C SER A 415 9.35 -25.58 -15.13
N GLU A 416 8.96 -25.23 -16.36
CA GLU A 416 8.03 -24.14 -16.62
C GLU A 416 6.57 -24.56 -16.35
N PHE A 417 5.82 -23.71 -15.62
CA PHE A 417 4.42 -23.90 -15.28
C PHE A 417 3.63 -22.58 -15.42
N PRO A 418 2.29 -22.63 -15.62
CA PRO A 418 1.44 -21.44 -15.59
C PRO A 418 1.47 -20.74 -14.22
N THR A 419 1.56 -19.41 -14.19
CA THR A 419 1.67 -18.66 -12.92
C THR A 419 0.45 -18.79 -12.01
N GLN A 420 -0.69 -19.25 -12.54
CA GLN A 420 -1.91 -19.54 -11.76
C GLN A 420 -1.73 -20.72 -10.80
N ALA A 421 -0.83 -21.66 -11.09
CA ALA A 421 -0.60 -22.86 -10.28
C ALA A 421 0.36 -22.65 -9.09
N LEU A 422 1.00 -21.47 -9.00
CA LEU A 422 1.96 -21.13 -7.93
C LEU A 422 1.28 -21.14 -6.55
N VAL A 423 1.96 -21.71 -5.55
CA VAL A 423 1.51 -21.73 -4.15
C VAL A 423 2.57 -21.14 -3.20
N PRO A 424 2.18 -20.66 -2.01
CA PRO A 424 3.13 -20.21 -1.00
C PRO A 424 4.13 -21.32 -0.64
N GLY A 425 5.41 -21.00 -0.81
CA GLY A 425 6.55 -21.88 -0.57
C GLY A 425 7.09 -22.63 -1.78
N ASP A 426 6.58 -22.38 -2.99
CA ASP A 426 7.32 -22.71 -4.21
C ASP A 426 8.64 -21.92 -4.30
N ILE A 427 9.64 -22.52 -4.93
CA ILE A 427 10.89 -21.84 -5.30
C ILE A 427 10.84 -21.59 -6.81
N ILE A 428 10.90 -20.32 -7.21
CA ILE A 428 10.91 -19.88 -8.60
C ILE A 428 12.29 -19.43 -9.04
N GLU A 429 12.63 -19.72 -10.29
CA GLU A 429 13.80 -19.22 -10.98
C GLU A 429 13.43 -17.98 -11.81
N ILE A 430 14.18 -16.91 -11.63
CA ILE A 430 13.95 -15.63 -12.32
C ILE A 430 14.84 -15.57 -13.58
N PRO A 431 14.28 -15.55 -14.80
CA PRO A 431 15.05 -15.62 -16.03
C PRO A 431 15.90 -14.36 -16.28
N SER A 432 17.06 -14.52 -16.90
CA SER A 432 18.01 -13.43 -17.19
C SER A 432 17.46 -12.38 -18.17
N SER A 433 16.48 -12.75 -18.99
CA SER A 433 15.72 -11.86 -19.88
C SER A 433 14.75 -10.93 -19.15
N GLY A 434 14.58 -11.08 -17.83
CA GLY A 434 13.54 -10.42 -17.06
C GLY A 434 12.15 -11.09 -17.20
N CYS A 435 11.24 -10.71 -16.31
CA CYS A 435 9.86 -11.21 -16.24
C CYS A 435 8.97 -10.28 -15.40
N THR A 436 7.66 -10.32 -15.60
CA THR A 436 6.70 -9.66 -14.70
C THR A 436 6.33 -10.60 -13.56
N MET A 437 6.52 -10.15 -12.31
CA MET A 437 6.18 -10.90 -11.10
C MET A 437 4.67 -11.07 -10.98
N GLN A 438 4.19 -12.30 -10.76
CA GLN A 438 2.75 -12.59 -10.56
C GLN A 438 2.41 -13.08 -9.14
N CYS A 439 3.36 -12.97 -8.22
CA CYS A 439 3.25 -13.32 -6.80
C CYS A 439 4.22 -12.44 -6.01
N ASP A 440 4.08 -12.36 -4.68
CA ASP A 440 5.13 -11.78 -3.84
C ASP A 440 6.13 -12.88 -3.48
N ALA A 441 7.43 -12.64 -3.66
CA ALA A 441 8.48 -13.62 -3.43
C ALA A 441 9.74 -12.98 -2.81
N VAL A 442 10.47 -13.71 -1.98
CA VAL A 442 11.70 -13.25 -1.32
C VAL A 442 12.92 -13.81 -2.04
N LEU A 443 13.87 -12.96 -2.40
CA LEU A 443 15.04 -13.34 -3.19
C LEU A 443 16.05 -14.15 -2.34
N LEU A 444 16.36 -15.38 -2.76
CA LEU A 444 17.28 -16.29 -2.06
C LEU A 444 18.73 -16.19 -2.59
N SER A 445 18.89 -15.92 -3.89
CA SER A 445 20.20 -15.93 -4.54
C SER A 445 20.22 -15.10 -5.83
N GLY A 446 21.38 -14.50 -6.13
CA GLY A 446 21.49 -13.46 -7.15
C GLY A 446 20.96 -12.10 -6.67
N SER A 447 21.01 -11.10 -7.54
CA SER A 447 20.34 -9.80 -7.38
C SER A 447 19.50 -9.48 -8.61
N CYS A 448 18.47 -8.65 -8.45
CA CYS A 448 17.52 -8.32 -9.52
C CYS A 448 17.39 -6.80 -9.64
N ILE A 449 17.31 -6.29 -10.87
CA ILE A 449 16.89 -4.90 -11.14
C ILE A 449 15.42 -4.93 -11.54
N ILE A 450 14.62 -4.11 -10.86
CA ILE A 450 13.16 -4.20 -10.91
C ILE A 450 12.56 -2.80 -11.02
N ASP A 451 11.60 -2.67 -11.92
CA ASP A 451 10.66 -1.55 -12.00
C ASP A 451 9.46 -1.83 -11.08
N GLU A 452 9.31 -1.02 -10.04
CA GLU A 452 8.21 -1.10 -9.05
C GLU A 452 7.13 -0.01 -9.26
N SER A 453 7.19 0.75 -10.36
CA SER A 453 6.28 1.87 -10.65
C SER A 453 4.79 1.51 -10.62
N MET A 454 4.44 0.25 -10.92
CA MET A 454 3.05 -0.24 -10.84
C MET A 454 2.50 -0.31 -9.39
N LEU A 455 3.36 -0.21 -8.37
CA LEU A 455 3.00 -0.25 -6.95
C LEU A 455 3.36 1.03 -6.19
N THR A 456 4.55 1.60 -6.44
CA THR A 456 5.03 2.82 -5.75
C THR A 456 4.69 4.10 -6.50
N GLY A 457 4.45 4.04 -7.81
CA GLY A 457 4.41 5.21 -8.71
C GLY A 457 5.80 5.70 -9.14
N GLU A 458 6.86 5.36 -8.40
CA GLU A 458 8.25 5.76 -8.69
C GLU A 458 8.77 5.07 -9.95
N SER A 459 9.29 5.85 -10.90
CA SER A 459 9.73 5.35 -12.22
C SER A 459 11.20 4.89 -12.29
N VAL A 460 11.95 4.93 -11.18
CA VAL A 460 13.38 4.56 -11.16
C VAL A 460 13.55 3.08 -10.79
N PRO A 461 14.20 2.25 -11.65
CA PRO A 461 14.43 0.84 -11.33
C PRO A 461 15.39 0.65 -10.15
N ILE A 462 15.01 -0.19 -9.19
CA ILE A 462 15.78 -0.46 -7.97
C ILE A 462 16.46 -1.83 -8.01
N THR A 463 17.60 -1.95 -7.32
CA THR A 463 18.34 -3.22 -7.19
C THR A 463 17.98 -3.94 -5.90
N LYS A 464 17.26 -5.06 -6.00
CA LYS A 464 17.01 -6.00 -4.91
C LYS A 464 18.21 -6.91 -4.69
N THR A 465 18.49 -7.26 -3.44
CA THR A 465 19.59 -8.14 -3.01
C THR A 465 19.03 -9.39 -2.31
N PRO A 466 19.77 -10.51 -2.24
CA PRO A 466 19.24 -11.72 -1.62
C PRO A 466 19.13 -11.54 -0.10
N LEU A 467 18.14 -12.19 0.51
CA LEU A 467 17.84 -12.11 1.93
C LEU A 467 19.05 -12.58 2.77
N PRO A 468 19.42 -11.90 3.88
CA PRO A 468 20.50 -12.38 4.75
C PRO A 468 20.07 -13.63 5.53
N SER A 469 20.82 -14.73 5.38
CA SER A 469 20.61 -16.00 6.11
C SER A 469 21.03 -15.92 7.60
N LYS A 470 20.47 -14.99 8.36
CA LYS A 470 20.58 -14.93 9.83
C LYS A 470 19.49 -15.79 10.49
N ARG A 471 19.81 -16.42 11.61
CA ARG A 471 18.87 -17.28 12.36
C ARG A 471 17.91 -16.48 13.25
N ASP A 472 18.44 -15.44 13.87
CA ASP A 472 17.77 -14.67 14.93
C ASP A 472 16.96 -13.48 14.39
N LEU A 473 16.92 -13.33 13.06
CA LEU A 473 16.20 -12.27 12.35
C LEU A 473 14.86 -12.81 11.87
N ILE A 474 13.77 -12.21 12.33
CA ILE A 474 12.41 -12.48 11.84
C ILE A 474 12.18 -11.65 10.56
N PHE A 475 11.52 -12.24 9.57
CA PHE A 475 11.12 -11.53 8.36
C PHE A 475 9.96 -10.57 8.66
N ASP A 476 10.23 -9.28 8.45
CA ASP A 476 9.22 -8.22 8.33
C ASP A 476 9.21 -7.66 6.89
N LYS A 477 8.01 -7.37 6.38
CA LYS A 477 7.77 -6.83 5.04
C LYS A 477 8.39 -5.45 4.81
N LYS A 478 8.42 -4.58 5.82
CA LYS A 478 8.91 -3.20 5.68
C LYS A 478 10.44 -3.17 5.69
N GLU A 479 11.08 -3.81 6.68
CA GLU A 479 12.54 -3.89 6.76
C GLU A 479 13.14 -4.68 5.58
N HIS A 480 12.49 -5.77 5.15
CA HIS A 480 13.01 -6.66 4.10
C HIS A 480 12.45 -6.35 2.70
N ALA A 481 11.88 -5.16 2.48
CA ALA A 481 11.39 -4.71 1.17
C ALA A 481 12.50 -4.74 0.08
N ARG A 482 13.78 -4.48 0.46
CA ARG A 482 14.94 -4.60 -0.44
C ARG A 482 15.26 -6.04 -0.87
N HIS A 483 14.71 -7.02 -0.17
CA HIS A 483 14.87 -8.46 -0.44
C HIS A 483 13.63 -9.10 -1.06
N THR A 484 12.54 -8.34 -1.20
CA THR A 484 11.24 -8.83 -1.66
C THR A 484 10.93 -8.32 -3.07
N LEU A 485 10.44 -9.22 -3.91
CA LEU A 485 9.90 -9.01 -5.26
C LEU A 485 8.37 -8.98 -5.12
N PHE A 486 7.69 -7.92 -5.53
CA PHE A 486 6.23 -7.80 -5.33
C PHE A 486 5.43 -8.11 -6.60
N CYS A 487 4.21 -8.61 -6.44
CA CYS A 487 3.28 -8.91 -7.53
C CYS A 487 2.96 -7.66 -8.37
N GLY A 488 3.08 -7.76 -9.70
CA GLY A 488 2.91 -6.66 -10.65
C GLY A 488 4.20 -5.88 -10.97
N THR A 489 5.27 -6.05 -10.20
CA THR A 489 6.59 -5.45 -10.53
C THR A 489 7.23 -6.16 -11.72
N LYS A 490 8.09 -5.46 -12.46
CA LYS A 490 8.78 -6.00 -13.64
C LYS A 490 10.27 -6.12 -13.39
N VAL A 491 10.77 -7.36 -13.32
CA VAL A 491 12.20 -7.63 -13.33
C VAL A 491 12.74 -7.29 -14.72
N ILE A 492 13.67 -6.34 -14.80
CA ILE A 492 14.33 -5.91 -16.03
C ILE A 492 15.54 -6.81 -16.34
N GLN A 493 16.35 -7.09 -15.32
CA GLN A 493 17.58 -7.87 -15.43
C GLN A 493 17.80 -8.67 -14.13
N THR A 494 18.32 -9.90 -14.25
CA THR A 494 18.93 -10.60 -13.12
C THR A 494 20.45 -10.61 -13.21
N ARG A 495 21.11 -10.64 -12.06
CA ARG A 495 22.56 -10.72 -11.90
C ARG A 495 22.88 -11.90 -11.00
N TYR A 496 23.67 -12.83 -11.50
CA TYR A 496 24.06 -14.02 -10.76
C TYR A 496 25.53 -13.96 -10.31
N ILE A 497 25.88 -14.85 -9.37
CA ILE A 497 27.23 -14.93 -8.78
C ILE A 497 27.77 -16.34 -9.06
N GLY A 498 28.86 -16.43 -9.82
CA GLY A 498 29.39 -17.71 -10.30
C GLY A 498 28.49 -18.32 -11.37
N SER A 499 28.11 -19.59 -11.23
CA SER A 499 27.18 -20.31 -12.13
C SER A 499 25.80 -20.56 -11.50
N LYS A 500 25.46 -19.88 -10.40
CA LYS A 500 24.21 -20.12 -9.67
C LYS A 500 23.02 -19.36 -10.29
N LYS A 501 21.95 -20.10 -10.63
CA LYS A 501 20.64 -19.55 -11.02
C LYS A 501 20.12 -18.53 -9.99
N VAL A 502 19.33 -17.56 -10.43
CA VAL A 502 18.73 -16.52 -9.58
C VAL A 502 17.38 -17.02 -9.07
N LEU A 503 17.29 -17.30 -7.77
CA LEU A 503 16.15 -17.99 -7.16
C LEU A 503 15.41 -17.11 -6.15
N ALA A 504 14.09 -17.18 -6.14
CA ALA A 504 13.22 -16.54 -5.15
C ALA A 504 12.19 -17.53 -4.57
N PHE A 505 11.72 -17.27 -3.36
CA PHE A 505 10.79 -18.09 -2.60
C PHE A 505 9.41 -17.41 -2.53
N VAL A 506 8.36 -18.05 -3.02
CA VAL A 506 7.00 -17.47 -3.06
C VAL A 506 6.45 -17.35 -1.64
N ILE A 507 6.13 -16.13 -1.21
CA ILE A 507 5.54 -15.86 0.12
C ILE A 507 4.02 -15.69 0.06
N ASN A 508 3.50 -14.91 -0.89
CA ASN A 508 2.07 -14.63 -1.04
C ASN A 508 1.60 -14.82 -2.48
N THR A 509 0.37 -15.33 -2.63
CA THR A 509 -0.30 -15.56 -3.92
C THR A 509 -1.70 -14.93 -3.94
N GLY A 510 -2.20 -14.65 -5.14
CA GLY A 510 -3.55 -14.12 -5.39
C GLY A 510 -3.90 -12.91 -4.53
N ASN A 511 -5.05 -12.99 -3.85
CA ASN A 511 -5.62 -11.89 -3.05
C ASN A 511 -4.82 -11.51 -1.79
N ILE A 512 -3.79 -12.29 -1.42
CA ILE A 512 -2.94 -12.03 -0.24
C ILE A 512 -1.71 -11.18 -0.62
N THR A 513 -1.41 -11.06 -1.92
CA THR A 513 -0.29 -10.23 -2.42
C THR A 513 -0.52 -8.73 -2.17
N ALA A 514 0.56 -7.94 -2.14
CA ALA A 514 0.47 -6.48 -2.07
C ALA A 514 -0.43 -5.87 -3.17
N LYS A 515 -0.33 -6.37 -4.41
CA LYS A 515 -1.23 -6.01 -5.52
C LYS A 515 -2.69 -6.40 -5.21
N GLY A 516 -2.91 -7.61 -4.70
CA GLY A 516 -4.23 -8.10 -4.28
C GLY A 516 -4.87 -7.25 -3.19
N GLU A 517 -4.08 -6.77 -2.23
CA GLU A 517 -4.50 -5.90 -1.13
C GLU A 517 -4.95 -4.51 -1.61
N LEU A 518 -4.18 -3.87 -2.51
CA LEU A 518 -4.56 -2.61 -3.16
C LEU A 518 -5.86 -2.74 -3.97
N ILE A 519 -6.07 -3.87 -4.65
CA ILE A 519 -7.31 -4.14 -5.40
C ILE A 519 -8.47 -4.44 -4.44
N ARG A 520 -8.20 -5.08 -3.29
CA ARG A 520 -9.19 -5.36 -2.25
C ARG A 520 -9.74 -4.08 -1.62
N SER A 521 -8.92 -3.08 -1.35
CA SER A 521 -9.37 -1.78 -0.82
C SER A 521 -10.15 -0.95 -1.85
N ILE A 522 -9.82 -1.07 -3.15
CA ILE A 522 -10.60 -0.47 -4.25
C ILE A 522 -12.00 -1.10 -4.39
N ILE A 523 -12.12 -2.43 -4.17
CA ILE A 523 -13.40 -3.16 -4.30
C ILE A 523 -14.27 -3.06 -3.03
N TYR A 524 -13.64 -2.99 -1.85
CA TYR A 524 -14.31 -2.89 -0.53
C TYR A 524 -13.85 -1.64 0.24
N PRO A 525 -14.04 -0.42 -0.31
CA PRO A 525 -13.64 0.80 0.38
C PRO A 525 -14.45 1.00 1.67
N PRO A 526 -13.88 1.67 2.68
CA PRO A 526 -14.61 2.02 3.89
C PRO A 526 -15.82 2.92 3.56
N PRO A 527 -16.91 2.85 4.36
CA PRO A 527 -18.02 3.79 4.24
C PRO A 527 -17.54 5.19 4.61
N VAL A 528 -17.88 6.17 3.79
CA VAL A 528 -17.58 7.59 4.02
C VAL A 528 -18.90 8.32 4.24
N ASP A 529 -18.96 9.19 5.25
CA ASP A 529 -20.14 10.00 5.55
C ASP A 529 -20.36 11.09 4.49
N TYR A 530 -21.07 10.71 3.41
CA TYR A 530 -21.47 11.63 2.36
C TYR A 530 -22.57 12.58 2.88
N LYS A 531 -22.16 13.72 3.46
CA LYS A 531 -23.07 14.80 3.89
C LYS A 531 -24.15 15.12 2.84
N PHE A 532 -23.79 15.18 1.55
CA PHE A 532 -24.75 15.40 0.46
C PHE A 532 -25.83 14.31 0.36
N GLU A 533 -25.49 13.04 0.54
CA GLU A 533 -26.48 11.94 0.49
C GLU A 533 -27.33 11.93 1.77
N GLN A 534 -26.75 12.21 2.94
CA GLN A 534 -27.50 12.43 4.18
C GLN A 534 -28.49 13.60 4.07
N ASP A 535 -28.06 14.75 3.53
CA ASP A 535 -28.89 15.94 3.34
C ASP A 535 -29.98 15.70 2.28
N SER A 536 -29.70 14.87 1.26
CA SER A 536 -30.71 14.37 0.31
C SER A 536 -31.78 13.50 0.99
N TYR A 537 -31.39 12.62 1.93
CA TYR A 537 -32.37 11.84 2.70
C TYR A 537 -33.20 12.71 3.64
N LYS A 538 -32.61 13.73 4.29
CA LYS A 538 -33.36 14.72 5.10
C LYS A 538 -34.37 15.50 4.26
N PHE A 539 -34.00 15.88 3.04
CA PHE A 539 -34.91 16.55 2.10
C PHE A 539 -36.08 15.65 1.68
N ILE A 540 -35.82 14.38 1.35
CA ILE A 540 -36.87 13.40 1.03
C ILE A 540 -37.78 13.16 2.25
N GLN A 541 -37.22 13.06 3.46
CA GLN A 541 -37.98 12.94 4.70
C GLN A 541 -38.89 14.15 4.97
N PHE A 542 -38.39 15.37 4.71
CA PHE A 542 -39.18 16.60 4.82
C PHE A 542 -40.34 16.64 3.82
N LEU A 543 -40.09 16.29 2.55
CA LEU A 543 -41.15 16.18 1.54
C LEU A 543 -42.18 15.09 1.91
N ALA A 544 -41.75 13.96 2.47
CA ALA A 544 -42.64 12.90 2.93
C ALA A 544 -43.52 13.31 4.11
N ILE A 545 -43.06 14.21 4.99
CA ILE A 545 -43.88 14.81 6.05
C ILE A 545 -44.98 15.69 5.46
N ILE A 546 -44.64 16.54 4.47
CA ILE A 546 -45.64 17.35 3.74
C ILE A 546 -46.65 16.44 3.01
N ALA A 547 -46.17 15.35 2.39
CA ALA A 547 -47.00 14.34 1.75
C ALA A 547 -48.01 13.72 2.73
N CYS A 548 -47.57 13.39 3.94
CA CYS A 548 -48.40 12.79 4.98
C CYS A 548 -49.55 13.73 5.40
N PHE A 549 -49.26 15.03 5.59
CA PHE A 549 -50.30 16.02 5.86
C PHE A 549 -51.29 16.17 4.69
N GLY A 550 -50.79 16.20 3.45
CA GLY A 550 -51.64 16.21 2.25
C GLY A 550 -52.53 14.98 2.14
N PHE A 551 -51.97 13.79 2.34
CA PHE A 551 -52.65 12.50 2.33
C PHE A 551 -53.78 12.44 3.37
N ILE A 552 -53.50 12.82 4.62
CA ILE A 552 -54.48 12.83 5.71
C ILE A 552 -55.62 13.82 5.39
N TYR A 553 -55.29 15.01 4.88
CA TYR A 553 -56.28 16.00 4.48
C TYR A 553 -57.17 15.51 3.32
N THR A 554 -56.60 14.93 2.26
CA THR A 554 -57.37 14.41 1.12
C THR A 554 -58.24 13.23 1.52
N LEU A 555 -57.73 12.34 2.37
CA LEU A 555 -58.45 11.18 2.89
C LEU A 555 -59.69 11.62 3.68
N ILE A 556 -59.53 12.49 4.69
CA ILE A 556 -60.64 13.01 5.49
C ILE A 556 -61.64 13.78 4.62
N SER A 557 -61.16 14.69 3.76
CA SER A 557 -62.00 15.52 2.90
C SER A 557 -62.84 14.70 1.92
N LYS A 558 -62.34 13.57 1.42
CA LYS A 558 -63.07 12.71 0.48
C LYS A 558 -63.99 11.68 1.16
N ILE A 559 -63.67 11.24 2.38
CA ILE A 559 -64.59 10.47 3.23
C ILE A 559 -65.81 11.32 3.58
N LEU A 560 -65.61 12.57 4.00
CA LEU A 560 -66.70 13.52 4.31
C LEU A 560 -67.59 13.86 3.10
N ARG A 561 -67.11 13.65 1.87
CA ARG A 561 -67.86 13.84 0.61
C ARG A 561 -68.58 12.59 0.13
N GLY A 562 -68.47 11.44 0.82
CA GLY A 562 -69.11 10.19 0.41
C GLY A 562 -68.54 9.59 -0.88
N THR A 563 -67.26 9.83 -1.18
CA THR A 563 -66.62 9.33 -2.42
C THR A 563 -66.38 7.82 -2.35
N ASP A 564 -66.36 7.13 -3.49
CA ASP A 564 -66.02 5.69 -3.60
C ASP A 564 -64.67 5.37 -2.93
N PRO A 565 -64.61 4.44 -1.95
CA PRO A 565 -63.38 4.03 -1.26
C PRO A 565 -62.23 3.64 -2.18
N VAL A 566 -62.48 3.01 -3.35
CA VAL A 566 -61.43 2.63 -4.30
C VAL A 566 -60.76 3.88 -4.87
N LYS A 567 -61.57 4.86 -5.28
CA LYS A 567 -61.11 6.14 -5.78
C LYS A 567 -60.39 6.96 -4.70
N ILE A 568 -60.91 6.97 -3.46
CA ILE A 568 -60.24 7.60 -2.31
C ILE A 568 -58.83 7.02 -2.09
N ALA A 569 -58.69 5.70 -2.14
CA ALA A 569 -57.41 5.03 -1.93
C ALA A 569 -56.38 5.39 -3.02
N VAL A 570 -56.76 5.28 -4.30
CA VAL A 570 -55.88 5.61 -5.44
C VAL A 570 -55.46 7.08 -5.42
N GLU A 571 -56.40 8.01 -5.31
CA GLU A 571 -56.11 9.44 -5.33
C GLU A 571 -55.33 9.93 -4.09
N SER A 572 -55.44 9.25 -2.94
CA SER A 572 -54.61 9.58 -1.77
C SER A 572 -53.19 9.04 -1.91
N LEU A 573 -53.03 7.81 -2.43
CA LEU A 573 -51.72 7.21 -2.69
C LEU A 573 -50.94 7.96 -3.79
N ASP A 574 -51.61 8.54 -4.79
CA ASP A 574 -50.99 9.35 -5.84
C ASP A 574 -50.14 10.50 -5.27
N LEU A 575 -50.63 11.16 -4.22
CA LEU A 575 -49.98 12.28 -3.54
C LEU A 575 -48.60 11.88 -2.94
N ILE A 576 -48.41 10.60 -2.62
CA ILE A 576 -47.11 10.04 -2.21
C ILE A 576 -46.19 9.86 -3.43
N THR A 577 -46.72 9.49 -4.60
CA THR A 577 -45.93 9.29 -5.82
C THR A 577 -45.34 10.59 -6.37
N ILE A 578 -46.11 11.68 -6.32
CA ILE A 578 -45.72 13.04 -6.74
C ILE A 578 -44.51 13.55 -5.94
N VAL A 579 -44.39 13.13 -4.68
CA VAL A 579 -43.44 13.65 -3.69
C VAL A 579 -42.00 13.13 -3.86
N VAL A 580 -41.79 12.02 -4.59
CA VAL A 580 -40.45 11.46 -4.86
C VAL A 580 -40.17 11.58 -6.36
N PRO A 581 -39.43 12.61 -6.83
CA PRO A 581 -39.34 12.90 -8.26
C PRO A 581 -38.65 11.77 -9.04
N PRO A 582 -39.30 11.17 -10.07
CA PRO A 582 -38.77 10.02 -10.83
C PRO A 582 -37.47 10.32 -11.60
N ALA A 583 -37.05 11.58 -11.70
CA ALA A 583 -35.79 11.97 -12.33
C ALA A 583 -34.58 12.03 -11.37
N LEU A 584 -34.77 12.03 -10.04
CA LEU A 584 -33.75 12.49 -9.09
C LEU A 584 -32.43 11.66 -9.09
N PRO A 585 -32.42 10.32 -8.99
CA PRO A 585 -31.18 9.53 -9.05
C PRO A 585 -30.55 9.48 -10.45
N ALA A 586 -31.37 9.56 -11.50
CA ALA A 586 -30.88 9.68 -12.87
C ALA A 586 -30.09 11.00 -13.05
N ALA A 587 -30.65 12.12 -12.58
CA ALA A 587 -29.97 13.42 -12.57
C ALA A 587 -28.66 13.40 -11.74
N MET A 588 -28.68 12.82 -10.53
CA MET A 588 -27.47 12.64 -9.72
C MET A 588 -26.38 11.82 -10.43
N THR A 589 -26.79 10.77 -11.15
CA THR A 589 -25.86 9.86 -11.87
C THR A 589 -25.28 10.54 -13.10
N VAL A 590 -26.11 11.23 -13.91
CA VAL A 590 -25.67 12.00 -15.08
C VAL A 590 -24.73 13.14 -14.67
N GLY A 591 -25.02 13.86 -13.58
CA GLY A 591 -24.14 14.90 -13.04
C GLY A 591 -22.76 14.38 -12.64
N ARG A 592 -22.71 13.25 -11.92
CA ARG A 592 -21.46 12.54 -11.57
C ARG A 592 -20.67 12.10 -12.81
N PHE A 593 -21.35 11.56 -13.82
CA PHE A 593 -20.72 11.13 -15.08
C PHE A 593 -20.14 12.31 -15.87
N TYR A 594 -20.88 13.42 -16.01
CA TYR A 594 -20.40 14.61 -16.72
C TYR A 594 -19.17 15.22 -16.01
N ALA A 595 -19.19 15.29 -14.68
CA ALA A 595 -18.05 15.73 -13.90
C ALA A 595 -16.82 14.80 -14.07
N GLN A 596 -17.02 13.48 -14.06
CA GLN A 596 -15.94 12.51 -14.31
C GLN A 596 -15.36 12.65 -15.73
N LYS A 597 -16.20 12.85 -16.75
CA LYS A 597 -15.76 13.09 -18.14
C LYS A 597 -14.94 14.38 -18.25
N ARG A 598 -15.38 15.47 -17.59
CA ARG A 598 -14.66 16.75 -17.55
C ARG A 598 -13.31 16.64 -16.84
N LEU A 599 -13.23 15.93 -15.71
CA LEU A 599 -11.98 15.70 -14.99
C LEU A 599 -11.00 14.86 -15.83
N LYS A 600 -11.49 13.80 -16.50
CA LYS A 600 -10.66 12.99 -17.39
C LYS A 600 -10.09 13.78 -18.58
N ALA A 601 -10.81 14.78 -19.10
CA ALA A 601 -10.29 15.67 -20.15
C ALA A 601 -9.09 16.52 -19.69
N ASN A 602 -8.97 16.77 -18.38
CA ASN A 602 -7.85 17.45 -17.74
C ASN A 602 -6.81 16.45 -17.17
N ASN A 603 -6.78 15.21 -17.66
CA ASN A 603 -5.94 14.10 -17.16
C ASN A 603 -6.15 13.71 -15.68
N ILE A 604 -7.27 14.11 -15.05
CA ILE A 604 -7.61 13.72 -13.67
C ILE A 604 -8.49 12.45 -13.70
N PHE A 605 -7.89 11.30 -13.36
CA PHE A 605 -8.53 9.99 -13.43
C PHE A 605 -9.21 9.60 -12.12
N CYS A 606 -10.50 9.92 -11.97
CA CYS A 606 -11.28 9.51 -10.79
C CYS A 606 -11.62 8.00 -10.84
N ILE A 607 -10.96 7.20 -9.99
CA ILE A 607 -11.24 5.77 -9.78
C ILE A 607 -12.65 5.58 -9.20
N SER A 608 -13.00 6.36 -8.17
CA SER A 608 -14.28 6.32 -7.46
C SER A 608 -15.09 7.60 -7.72
N PRO A 609 -16.19 7.54 -8.49
CA PRO A 609 -16.99 8.74 -8.84
C PRO A 609 -17.57 9.50 -7.64
N ARG A 610 -17.74 8.84 -6.48
CA ARG A 610 -18.21 9.49 -5.24
C ARG A 610 -17.24 10.55 -4.72
N SER A 611 -15.93 10.34 -4.91
CA SER A 611 -14.88 11.24 -4.42
C SER A 611 -14.91 12.61 -5.09
N ILE A 612 -15.55 12.73 -6.27
CA ILE A 612 -15.76 14.01 -6.97
C ILE A 612 -16.58 14.98 -6.10
N ASN A 613 -17.62 14.48 -5.43
CA ASN A 613 -18.44 15.31 -4.53
C ASN A 613 -17.72 15.63 -3.21
N VAL A 614 -16.88 14.71 -2.73
CA VAL A 614 -16.06 14.91 -1.51
C VAL A 614 -15.01 15.99 -1.74
N ALA A 615 -14.31 15.97 -2.89
CA ALA A 615 -13.28 16.95 -3.23
C ALA A 615 -13.81 18.41 -3.27
N GLY A 616 -15.08 18.61 -3.61
CA GLY A 616 -15.74 19.93 -3.55
C GLY A 616 -16.19 20.35 -2.14
N SER A 617 -15.99 19.52 -1.12
CA SER A 617 -16.49 19.70 0.25
C SER A 617 -15.39 19.65 1.31
N ILE A 618 -14.12 19.57 0.92
CA ILE A 618 -12.98 19.49 1.85
C ILE A 618 -12.74 20.81 2.58
N ASN A 619 -12.38 20.72 3.87
CA ASN A 619 -12.04 21.84 4.74
C ASN A 619 -10.54 21.89 5.12
N CYS A 620 -9.81 20.80 4.85
CA CYS A 620 -8.38 20.67 5.09
C CYS A 620 -7.75 19.94 3.90
N CYS A 621 -6.61 20.46 3.42
CA CYS A 621 -5.81 19.83 2.39
C CYS A 621 -4.49 19.36 3.01
N CYS A 622 -4.40 18.08 3.35
CA CYS A 622 -3.13 17.46 3.71
C CYS A 622 -2.33 17.21 2.43
N PHE A 623 -1.13 17.80 2.34
CA PHE A 623 -0.17 17.52 1.28
C PHE A 623 0.94 16.64 1.84
N ASP A 624 1.28 15.55 1.15
CA ASP A 624 2.59 14.93 1.34
C ASP A 624 3.67 15.85 0.75
N LYS A 625 4.90 15.71 1.21
CA LYS A 625 6.04 16.45 0.68
C LYS A 625 6.57 15.79 -0.59
N THR A 626 6.99 14.53 -0.48
CA THR A 626 7.64 13.78 -1.56
C THR A 626 6.58 13.37 -2.60
N GLY A 627 6.93 13.37 -3.90
CA GLY A 627 6.01 13.05 -5.00
C GLY A 627 4.78 13.95 -5.15
N THR A 628 4.67 15.03 -4.35
CA THR A 628 3.47 15.90 -4.31
C THR A 628 3.83 17.39 -4.26
N LEU A 629 4.65 17.83 -3.31
CA LEU A 629 5.15 19.21 -3.25
C LEU A 629 6.57 19.37 -3.82
N THR A 630 7.36 18.29 -3.80
CA THR A 630 8.65 18.19 -4.48
C THR A 630 8.60 17.06 -5.50
N GLU A 631 9.28 17.23 -6.63
CA GLU A 631 9.52 16.17 -7.61
C GLU A 631 10.20 14.95 -6.97
N ASP A 632 9.96 13.77 -7.53
CA ASP A 632 10.57 12.53 -7.04
C ASP A 632 12.04 12.41 -7.42
N GLY A 633 12.88 12.13 -6.42
CA GLY A 633 14.32 12.01 -6.55
C GLY A 633 15.08 13.04 -5.72
N LEU A 634 16.38 13.16 -6.01
CA LEU A 634 17.33 14.02 -5.30
C LEU A 634 18.23 14.69 -6.32
N ASP A 635 18.12 16.01 -6.46
CA ASP A 635 18.97 16.77 -7.38
C ASP A 635 20.19 17.38 -6.68
N MET A 636 21.26 17.63 -7.43
CA MET A 636 22.56 17.99 -6.87
C MET A 636 22.72 19.50 -6.73
N TRP A 637 22.48 20.03 -5.53
CA TRP A 637 22.64 21.46 -5.24
C TRP A 637 24.09 22.00 -5.39
N GLY A 638 25.08 21.15 -5.15
CA GLY A 638 26.50 21.49 -5.28
C GLY A 638 27.43 20.66 -4.40
N VAL A 639 28.71 21.05 -4.37
CA VAL A 639 29.78 20.44 -3.56
C VAL A 639 30.50 21.49 -2.70
N VAL A 640 31.18 21.03 -1.65
CA VAL A 640 32.01 21.87 -0.78
C VAL A 640 33.42 21.26 -0.67
N PRO A 641 34.33 21.56 -1.60
CA PRO A 641 35.67 20.98 -1.59
C PRO A 641 36.54 21.54 -0.46
N LYS A 642 37.62 20.83 -0.14
CA LYS A 642 38.66 21.25 0.80
C LYS A 642 39.68 22.14 0.07
N SER A 643 40.18 23.16 0.74
CA SER A 643 41.32 23.98 0.33
C SER A 643 42.64 23.32 0.75
N SER A 644 43.73 23.60 0.05
CA SER A 644 45.11 23.26 0.47
C SER A 644 45.43 23.80 1.87
N THR A 645 44.76 24.88 2.30
CA THR A 645 44.84 25.47 3.66
C THR A 645 44.04 24.71 4.73
N ASN A 646 43.52 23.51 4.44
CA ASN A 646 42.68 22.69 5.32
C ASN A 646 41.35 23.34 5.77
N GLN A 647 40.83 24.29 4.99
CA GLN A 647 39.54 24.94 5.21
C GLN A 647 38.53 24.54 4.12
N PHE A 648 37.24 24.71 4.36
CA PHE A 648 36.23 24.51 3.31
C PHE A 648 36.23 25.68 2.33
N GLN A 649 36.11 25.38 1.04
CA GLN A 649 35.88 26.39 0.00
C GLN A 649 34.40 26.82 -0.03
N ILE A 650 34.12 27.90 -0.77
CA ILE A 650 32.75 28.34 -1.07
C ILE A 650 32.02 27.22 -1.83
N PRO A 651 30.72 26.92 -1.54
CA PRO A 651 30.01 25.84 -2.22
C PRO A 651 29.89 26.06 -3.73
N LEU A 652 30.41 25.11 -4.52
CA LEU A 652 30.36 25.12 -5.97
C LEU A 652 29.11 24.38 -6.45
N ARG A 653 28.18 25.09 -7.10
CA ARG A 653 27.01 24.46 -7.75
C ARG A 653 27.37 23.70 -9.02
N ASP A 654 28.33 24.23 -9.78
CA ASP A 654 28.78 23.69 -11.06
C ASP A 654 29.97 22.72 -10.86
N VAL A 655 29.66 21.43 -10.84
CA VAL A 655 30.61 20.32 -10.66
C VAL A 655 31.60 20.20 -11.84
N LEU A 656 31.26 20.74 -13.01
CA LEU A 656 32.16 20.75 -14.18
C LEU A 656 33.36 21.68 -14.00
N ARG A 657 33.34 22.59 -13.02
CA ARG A 657 34.46 23.49 -12.71
C ARG A 657 35.53 22.87 -11.80
N LEU A 658 35.24 21.73 -11.16
CA LEU A 658 36.17 21.08 -10.24
C LEU A 658 37.49 20.68 -10.92
N PRO A 659 38.64 20.81 -10.24
CA PRO A 659 39.91 20.25 -10.68
C PRO A 659 39.87 18.71 -10.71
N TYR A 660 40.82 18.11 -11.42
CA TYR A 660 41.02 16.66 -11.48
C TYR A 660 41.73 16.12 -10.21
N ASP A 661 41.08 16.32 -9.05
CA ASP A 661 41.54 15.88 -7.73
C ASP A 661 40.82 14.59 -7.25
N HIS A 662 41.40 13.93 -6.25
CA HIS A 662 40.82 12.82 -5.50
C HIS A 662 39.39 13.04 -5.00
N PHE A 663 38.96 14.28 -4.73
CA PHE A 663 37.56 14.57 -4.41
C PHE A 663 36.63 14.26 -5.60
N LEU A 664 36.99 14.71 -6.81
CA LEU A 664 36.25 14.41 -8.04
C LEU A 664 36.32 12.90 -8.37
N PHE A 665 37.49 12.29 -8.28
CA PHE A 665 37.63 10.85 -8.51
C PHE A 665 36.82 10.02 -7.49
N GLY A 666 36.68 10.50 -6.25
CA GLY A 666 35.81 9.89 -5.24
C GLY A 666 34.32 9.95 -5.60
N MET A 667 33.85 11.08 -6.16
CA MET A 667 32.48 11.21 -6.69
C MET A 667 32.23 10.27 -7.87
N VAL A 668 33.18 10.21 -8.80
CA VAL A 668 33.10 9.43 -10.05
C VAL A 668 33.16 7.92 -9.78
N THR A 669 33.95 7.46 -8.79
CA THR A 669 34.22 6.03 -8.57
C THR A 669 33.39 5.37 -7.46
N CYS A 670 32.94 6.13 -6.46
CA CYS A 670 32.06 5.58 -5.42
C CYS A 670 30.62 5.54 -5.91
N HIS A 671 30.24 4.50 -6.66
CA HIS A 671 28.85 4.28 -7.05
C HIS A 671 28.51 2.80 -7.28
N SER A 672 27.22 2.46 -7.21
CA SER A 672 26.69 1.16 -7.67
C SER A 672 26.02 1.23 -9.06
N ILE A 673 26.34 2.27 -9.86
CA ILE A 673 25.75 2.51 -11.20
C ILE A 673 26.24 1.48 -12.21
N THR A 674 25.34 1.14 -13.14
CA THR A 674 25.60 0.23 -14.26
C THR A 674 24.86 0.69 -15.52
N ILE A 675 25.32 0.30 -16.71
CA ILE A 675 24.58 0.55 -17.96
C ILE A 675 23.70 -0.65 -18.31
N LEU A 676 22.47 -0.37 -18.76
CA LEU A 676 21.54 -1.32 -19.36
C LEU A 676 20.92 -0.67 -20.61
N ASN A 677 21.02 -1.35 -21.75
CA ASN A 677 20.50 -0.89 -23.05
C ASN A 677 20.98 0.52 -23.44
N GLY A 678 22.21 0.89 -23.04
CA GLY A 678 22.80 2.23 -23.23
C GLY A 678 22.40 3.28 -22.19
N ILE A 679 21.45 2.99 -21.29
CA ILE A 679 20.97 3.89 -20.24
C ILE A 679 21.67 3.57 -18.92
N MET A 680 22.09 4.59 -18.17
CA MET A 680 22.65 4.40 -16.82
C MET A 680 21.53 4.16 -15.79
N MET A 681 21.68 3.10 -14.98
CA MET A 681 20.77 2.74 -13.89
C MET A 681 21.54 2.54 -12.58
N GLY A 682 20.96 2.97 -11.46
CA GLY A 682 21.52 2.89 -10.11
C GLY A 682 20.61 3.59 -9.10
N ASP A 683 21.09 3.81 -7.87
CA ASP A 683 20.43 4.68 -6.90
C ASP A 683 20.25 6.10 -7.51
N PRO A 684 19.07 6.75 -7.40
CA PRO A 684 18.85 8.09 -7.96
C PRO A 684 19.91 9.11 -7.55
N LEU A 685 20.36 9.06 -6.29
CA LEU A 685 21.38 9.97 -5.76
C LEU A 685 22.76 9.67 -6.35
N ASP A 686 23.12 8.41 -6.54
CA ASP A 686 24.36 8.02 -7.20
C ASP A 686 24.37 8.50 -8.65
N LEU A 687 23.28 8.21 -9.37
CA LEU A 687 23.08 8.57 -10.77
C LEU A 687 23.19 10.07 -10.99
N LYS A 688 22.61 10.89 -10.10
CA LYS A 688 22.69 12.36 -10.15
C LYS A 688 24.08 12.90 -9.77
N ILE A 689 24.75 12.31 -8.77
CA ILE A 689 26.15 12.64 -8.43
C ILE A 689 27.10 12.29 -9.58
N PHE A 690 26.85 11.21 -10.31
CA PHE A 690 27.67 10.83 -11.46
C PHE A 690 27.43 11.75 -12.66
N GLN A 691 26.17 11.98 -13.03
CA GLN A 691 25.78 12.82 -14.17
C GLN A 691 26.36 14.25 -14.07
N SER A 692 26.40 14.86 -12.88
CA SER A 692 26.93 16.21 -12.70
C SER A 692 28.44 16.33 -12.98
N THR A 693 29.21 15.23 -12.91
CA THR A 693 30.65 15.24 -13.19
C THR A 693 30.98 15.36 -14.68
N GLY A 694 30.03 14.99 -15.55
CA GLY A 694 30.22 14.87 -17.01
C GLY A 694 31.04 13.64 -17.45
N TRP A 695 31.39 12.73 -16.55
CA TRP A 695 32.11 11.49 -16.91
C TRP A 695 31.19 10.49 -17.60
N SER A 696 31.79 9.54 -18.33
CA SER A 696 31.06 8.47 -19.02
C SER A 696 31.49 7.09 -18.52
N LEU A 697 30.50 6.26 -18.21
CA LEU A 697 30.68 4.85 -17.90
C LEU A 697 30.85 4.08 -19.23
N GLU A 698 31.94 3.34 -19.41
CA GLU A 698 32.08 2.39 -20.52
C GLU A 698 31.97 0.97 -19.99
N ASP A 699 30.81 0.33 -20.21
CA ASP A 699 30.75 -1.12 -20.29
C ASP A 699 31.28 -1.59 -21.66
N SER A 700 31.85 -2.80 -21.69
CA SER A 700 32.55 -3.40 -22.82
C SER A 700 31.71 -3.40 -24.11
N LYS A 701 32.18 -2.72 -25.16
CA LYS A 701 31.39 -2.47 -26.38
C LYS A 701 31.34 -3.62 -27.39
N ASN A 702 32.18 -4.65 -27.21
CA ASN A 702 32.49 -5.64 -28.26
C ASN A 702 32.05 -7.08 -27.92
N ILE A 703 31.10 -7.27 -27.00
CA ILE A 703 30.59 -8.60 -26.59
C ILE A 703 29.06 -8.58 -26.69
N PRO A 704 28.43 -9.56 -27.37
CA PRO A 704 26.97 -9.61 -27.51
C PRO A 704 26.32 -9.81 -26.14
N GLU A 705 25.15 -9.21 -25.93
CA GLU A 705 24.52 -9.11 -24.60
C GLU A 705 24.36 -10.47 -23.91
N LYS A 706 24.01 -11.51 -24.67
CA LYS A 706 23.85 -12.90 -24.20
C LYS A 706 25.12 -13.51 -23.56
N GLU A 707 26.30 -12.99 -23.87
CA GLU A 707 27.59 -13.47 -23.34
C GLU A 707 28.17 -12.55 -22.25
N LYS A 708 27.62 -11.34 -22.07
CA LYS A 708 27.96 -10.48 -20.93
C LYS A 708 27.45 -11.03 -19.60
N TYR A 709 26.37 -11.80 -19.61
CA TYR A 709 25.87 -12.47 -18.42
C TYR A 709 26.86 -13.59 -18.03
N GLY A 710 27.69 -13.34 -17.01
CA GLY A 710 28.54 -14.36 -16.38
C GLY A 710 29.94 -13.89 -15.96
N ILE A 711 30.46 -12.81 -16.54
CA ILE A 711 31.81 -12.31 -16.25
C ILE A 711 31.73 -10.94 -15.57
N ILE A 712 32.42 -10.80 -14.42
CA ILE A 712 32.55 -9.51 -13.73
C ILE A 712 33.64 -8.70 -14.44
N TYR A 713 33.24 -7.93 -15.46
CA TYR A 713 34.12 -6.96 -16.09
C TYR A 713 34.42 -5.80 -15.13
N PRO A 714 35.66 -5.31 -15.06
CA PRO A 714 35.98 -4.09 -14.33
C PRO A 714 35.31 -2.90 -15.02
N ILE A 715 34.49 -2.16 -14.29
CA ILE A 715 33.82 -0.95 -14.80
C ILE A 715 34.88 0.10 -15.11
N ILE A 716 34.90 0.62 -16.35
CA ILE A 716 35.82 1.66 -16.79
C ILE A 716 35.10 3.01 -16.83
N LEU A 717 35.72 4.00 -16.21
CA LEU A 717 35.23 5.37 -16.06
C LEU A 717 36.09 6.28 -16.93
N ARG A 718 35.49 6.87 -17.96
CA ARG A 718 36.17 7.73 -18.94
C ARG A 718 35.93 9.19 -18.68
N GLN A 719 37.01 9.98 -18.75
CA GLN A 719 36.94 11.44 -18.69
C GLN A 719 36.13 12.04 -19.87
N PRO A 720 35.42 13.17 -19.67
CA PRO A 720 34.69 13.83 -20.75
C PRO A 720 35.60 14.22 -21.92
N LYS A 721 35.11 14.07 -23.16
CA LYS A 721 35.90 14.25 -24.40
C LYS A 721 36.22 15.71 -24.78
N SER A 722 35.90 16.69 -23.94
CA SER A 722 35.93 18.12 -24.25
C SER A 722 37.27 18.83 -23.97
N CYS A 723 38.39 18.09 -23.88
CA CYS A 723 39.68 18.63 -23.43
C CYS A 723 40.88 18.27 -24.34
N ILE A 724 40.66 17.74 -25.55
CA ILE A 724 41.75 17.35 -26.47
C ILE A 724 41.41 17.75 -27.92
N TYR A 725 41.78 18.98 -28.30
CA TYR A 725 42.25 19.32 -29.65
C TYR A 725 43.05 20.63 -29.58
N ASN A 726 44.27 20.65 -30.12
CA ASN A 726 44.95 21.88 -30.47
C ASN A 726 44.45 22.37 -31.84
N ILE A 727 44.52 23.69 -32.05
CA ILE A 727 43.96 24.41 -33.21
C ILE A 727 44.63 24.00 -34.54
N PRO A 728 43.95 24.13 -35.69
CA PRO A 728 43.93 25.44 -36.36
C PRO A 728 42.55 25.93 -36.88
N GLU A 729 42.41 27.26 -36.80
CA GLU A 729 41.57 28.19 -37.57
C GLU A 729 40.02 28.10 -37.66
N LEU A 730 39.44 29.28 -37.41
CA LEU A 730 38.17 29.87 -37.88
C LEU A 730 36.79 29.48 -37.29
N ASN A 731 35.95 30.53 -37.26
CA ASN A 731 34.49 30.58 -37.18
C ASN A 731 33.79 30.16 -35.87
N VAL A 732 33.73 31.16 -34.99
CA VAL A 732 32.83 31.35 -33.85
C VAL A 732 31.39 30.86 -34.11
N SER A 733 30.87 30.05 -33.18
CA SER A 733 29.46 30.11 -32.77
C SER A 733 29.34 29.82 -31.27
N THR A 734 28.29 30.32 -30.63
CA THR A 734 28.27 30.53 -29.17
C THR A 734 27.98 29.27 -28.35
N GLY A 735 29.03 28.65 -27.81
CA GLY A 735 28.97 27.79 -26.63
C GLY A 735 30.00 28.25 -25.59
N HIS A 736 29.61 28.42 -24.33
CA HIS A 736 30.57 28.73 -23.26
C HIS A 736 31.52 27.55 -23.04
N GLN A 737 32.81 27.73 -23.38
CA GLN A 737 33.86 26.80 -23.00
C GLN A 737 34.09 26.92 -21.48
N ILE A 738 33.53 25.99 -20.71
CA ILE A 738 33.75 25.91 -19.26
C ILE A 738 35.14 25.31 -19.04
N SER A 739 36.13 26.17 -18.76
CA SER A 739 37.43 25.73 -18.25
C SER A 739 37.28 25.18 -16.83
N ARG A 740 37.79 23.97 -16.60
CA ARG A 740 38.02 23.46 -15.24
C ARG A 740 39.04 24.34 -14.54
N GLN A 741 38.88 24.50 -13.23
CA GLN A 741 39.98 25.01 -12.40
C GLN A 741 41.13 24.01 -12.47
N SER A 742 42.36 24.49 -12.70
CA SER A 742 43.56 23.66 -12.66
C SER A 742 43.84 23.23 -11.21
N SER A 743 44.28 21.98 -11.02
CA SER A 743 44.84 21.54 -9.74
C SER A 743 46.19 22.23 -9.47
N VAL A 744 46.69 22.12 -8.24
CA VAL A 744 48.03 22.62 -7.91
C VAL A 744 49.09 21.84 -8.71
N GLU A 745 48.87 20.54 -8.90
CA GLU A 745 49.66 19.66 -9.75
C GLU A 745 49.63 20.06 -11.23
N ASP A 746 48.47 20.47 -11.78
CA ASP A 746 48.35 20.98 -13.16
C ASP A 746 49.11 22.30 -13.33
N LEU A 747 49.03 23.20 -12.33
CA LEU A 747 49.78 24.46 -12.34
C LEU A 747 51.29 24.20 -12.27
N LEU A 748 51.75 23.31 -11.39
CA LEU A 748 53.14 22.88 -11.31
C LEU A 748 53.61 22.22 -12.62
N ALA A 749 52.76 21.44 -13.29
CA ALA A 749 53.07 20.83 -14.57
C ALA A 749 53.12 21.85 -15.72
N THR A 750 52.27 22.89 -15.65
CA THR A 750 52.30 24.02 -16.59
C THR A 750 53.58 24.86 -16.43
N VAL A 751 54.11 24.94 -15.20
CA VAL A 751 55.42 25.55 -14.88
C VAL A 751 56.59 24.58 -15.14
N GLY A 752 56.32 23.37 -15.64
CA GLY A 752 57.34 22.38 -16.04
C GLY A 752 57.98 21.59 -14.89
N LEU A 753 57.46 21.71 -13.66
CA LEU A 753 58.01 21.08 -12.46
C LEU A 753 57.52 19.64 -12.24
N THR A 754 56.44 19.23 -12.92
CA THR A 754 55.86 17.88 -12.87
C THR A 754 55.38 17.43 -14.26
N GLN A 755 55.26 16.11 -14.47
CA GLN A 755 54.69 15.58 -15.72
C GLN A 755 53.15 15.56 -15.66
N ALA A 756 52.49 16.35 -16.50
CA ALA A 756 51.03 16.38 -16.59
C ALA A 756 50.46 15.01 -17.04
N GLN A 757 49.65 14.37 -16.19
CA GLN A 757 48.92 13.16 -16.54
C GLN A 757 47.70 13.54 -17.40
N LYS A 758 47.76 13.28 -18.71
CA LYS A 758 46.72 13.70 -19.67
C LYS A 758 45.47 12.79 -19.72
N HIS A 759 45.51 11.64 -19.02
CA HIS A 759 44.40 10.69 -18.92
C HIS A 759 44.22 10.21 -17.48
N PHE A 760 43.04 10.49 -16.93
CA PHE A 760 42.61 10.13 -15.58
C PHE A 760 41.57 9.00 -15.57
N ASP A 761 41.49 8.18 -16.63
CA ASP A 761 40.52 7.09 -16.71
C ASP A 761 40.71 6.09 -15.55
N HIS A 762 39.64 5.78 -14.82
CA HIS A 762 39.67 4.91 -13.63
C HIS A 762 38.99 3.56 -13.90
N GLY A 763 39.62 2.47 -13.46
CA GLY A 763 38.99 1.15 -13.37
C GLY A 763 38.53 0.85 -11.95
N ILE A 764 37.27 0.44 -11.78
CA ILE A 764 36.78 -0.14 -10.52
C ILE A 764 37.29 -1.58 -10.42
N VAL A 765 38.02 -1.87 -9.34
CA VAL A 765 38.64 -3.18 -9.06
C VAL A 765 37.78 -4.01 -8.12
N ARG A 766 37.16 -3.37 -7.12
CA ARG A 766 36.24 -4.01 -6.17
C ARG A 766 35.31 -3.01 -5.49
N GLU A 767 34.01 -3.27 -5.52
CA GLU A 767 32.99 -2.54 -4.78
C GLU A 767 32.69 -3.21 -3.42
N PHE A 768 32.43 -2.41 -2.39
CA PHE A 768 31.79 -2.80 -1.14
C PHE A 768 30.51 -1.95 -0.98
N PRO A 769 29.32 -2.51 -1.27
CA PRO A 769 28.09 -1.73 -1.47
C PRO A 769 27.53 -1.16 -0.16
N PHE A 770 26.67 -0.13 -0.28
CA PHE A 770 26.11 0.57 0.88
C PHE A 770 25.30 -0.36 1.80
N THR A 771 25.71 -0.39 3.07
CA THR A 771 25.07 -1.16 4.14
C THR A 771 24.64 -0.21 5.27
N SER A 772 23.37 -0.25 5.67
CA SER A 772 22.79 0.66 6.68
C SER A 772 23.54 0.60 8.03
N THR A 773 23.95 -0.58 8.48
CA THR A 773 24.72 -0.78 9.73
C THR A 773 26.13 -0.19 9.70
N LEU A 774 26.68 0.10 8.51
CA LEU A 774 28.01 0.69 8.33
C LEU A 774 27.97 2.14 7.82
N GLN A 775 26.77 2.63 7.46
CA GLN A 775 26.45 3.97 6.95
C GLN A 775 27.34 4.48 5.79
N ARG A 776 27.98 3.56 5.04
CA ARG A 776 28.90 3.89 3.95
C ARG A 776 28.96 2.82 2.88
N MET A 777 29.55 3.19 1.73
CA MET A 777 30.12 2.27 0.75
C MET A 777 31.58 2.63 0.47
N SER A 778 32.37 1.67 0.00
CA SER A 778 33.79 1.85 -0.31
C SER A 778 34.15 1.16 -1.62
N VAL A 779 35.05 1.73 -2.40
CA VAL A 779 35.45 1.18 -3.71
C VAL A 779 36.97 1.20 -3.83
N ILE A 780 37.55 0.05 -4.20
CA ILE A 780 38.96 -0.07 -4.57
C ILE A 780 39.06 0.17 -6.07
N THR A 781 39.93 1.10 -6.47
CA THR A 781 40.11 1.56 -7.84
C THR A 781 41.57 1.52 -8.24
N ARG A 782 41.83 1.56 -9.55
CA ARG A 782 43.15 1.78 -10.15
C ARG A 782 43.01 2.81 -11.27
N CYS A 783 43.81 3.86 -11.25
CA CYS A 783 43.91 4.76 -12.41
C CYS A 783 44.66 4.04 -13.53
N LEU A 784 44.16 4.06 -14.77
CA LEU A 784 44.75 3.30 -15.87
C LEU A 784 46.16 3.80 -16.25
N SER A 785 46.48 5.06 -15.92
CA SER A 785 47.80 5.68 -16.12
C SER A 785 48.79 5.48 -14.96
N ALA A 786 48.39 4.86 -13.84
CA ALA A 786 49.26 4.73 -12.65
C ALA A 786 49.16 3.35 -11.96
N ASN A 787 50.31 2.80 -11.53
CA ASN A 787 50.38 1.53 -10.81
C ASN A 787 50.12 1.66 -9.29
N LEU A 788 49.11 2.46 -8.93
CA LEU A 788 48.64 2.69 -7.56
C LEU A 788 47.16 2.29 -7.44
N PHE A 789 46.80 1.74 -6.29
CA PHE A 789 45.40 1.44 -5.94
C PHE A 789 44.90 2.49 -4.95
N ASN A 790 43.76 3.10 -5.25
CA ASN A 790 43.11 4.09 -4.38
C ASN A 790 41.82 3.50 -3.84
N VAL A 791 41.64 3.54 -2.52
CA VAL A 791 40.35 3.26 -1.88
C VAL A 791 39.62 4.57 -1.70
N TYR A 792 38.48 4.72 -2.36
CA TYR A 792 37.54 5.80 -2.10
C TYR A 792 36.40 5.29 -1.22
N THR A 793 35.77 6.17 -0.44
CA THR A 793 34.58 5.84 0.33
C THR A 793 33.66 7.04 0.45
N LYS A 794 32.34 6.79 0.42
CA LYS A 794 31.31 7.79 0.69
C LYS A 794 30.31 7.26 1.72
N GLY A 795 29.74 8.14 2.53
CA GLY A 795 28.80 7.76 3.60
C GLY A 795 28.27 8.95 4.38
N SER A 796 27.65 8.66 5.54
CA SER A 796 27.24 9.69 6.48
C SER A 796 28.45 10.50 6.97
N PRO A 797 28.36 11.85 7.05
CA PRO A 797 29.46 12.69 7.50
C PRO A 797 30.04 12.29 8.85
N GLU A 798 29.21 11.81 9.76
CA GLU A 798 29.56 11.32 11.08
C GLU A 798 30.45 10.06 10.99
N MET A 799 30.08 9.11 10.13
CA MET A 799 30.84 7.88 9.96
C MET A 799 32.15 8.11 9.21
N ILE A 800 32.17 8.97 8.18
CA ILE A 800 33.40 9.33 7.49
C ILE A 800 34.36 10.08 8.43
N LYS A 801 33.84 10.99 9.28
CA LYS A 801 34.62 11.67 10.32
C LYS A 801 35.29 10.70 11.31
N GLN A 802 34.67 9.55 11.62
CA GLN A 802 35.26 8.51 12.47
C GLN A 802 36.34 7.67 11.78
N LEU A 803 36.35 7.61 10.45
CA LEU A 803 37.30 6.79 9.67
C LEU A 803 38.58 7.54 9.32
N CYS A 804 38.48 8.85 9.11
CA CYS A 804 39.60 9.73 8.76
C CYS A 804 40.46 10.09 9.97
N LYS A 805 41.76 10.29 9.74
CA LYS A 805 42.69 10.85 10.75
C LYS A 805 42.25 12.27 11.18
N PRO A 806 42.28 12.63 12.47
CA PRO A 806 41.89 13.97 12.93
C PRO A 806 42.60 15.13 12.20
N GLN A 807 43.91 14.98 11.95
CA GLN A 807 44.74 15.96 11.22
C GLN A 807 44.36 16.15 9.74
N SER A 808 43.55 15.27 9.16
CA SER A 808 43.13 15.35 7.75
C SER A 808 41.79 16.07 7.55
N LEU A 809 41.02 16.25 8.63
CA LEU A 809 39.70 16.89 8.61
C LEU A 809 39.83 18.41 8.48
N PRO A 810 38.97 19.06 7.66
CA PRO A 810 38.91 20.52 7.61
C PRO A 810 38.50 21.16 8.95
N GLU A 811 38.97 22.39 9.16
CA GLU A 811 38.48 23.25 10.23
C GLU A 811 36.96 23.48 10.09
N GLY A 812 36.25 23.58 11.22
CA GLY A 812 34.81 23.84 11.23
C GLY A 812 33.90 22.68 10.76
N TYR A 813 34.42 21.46 10.52
CA TYR A 813 33.65 20.32 9.98
C TYR A 813 32.24 20.14 10.58
N SER A 814 32.14 20.07 11.91
CA SER A 814 30.86 19.88 12.62
C SER A 814 29.90 21.08 12.43
N GLN A 815 30.44 22.30 12.34
CA GLN A 815 29.67 23.53 12.19
C GLN A 815 29.08 23.62 10.77
N GLN A 816 29.90 23.42 9.74
CA GLN A 816 29.49 23.45 8.34
C GLN A 816 28.45 22.36 8.05
N LEU A 817 28.66 21.15 8.58
CA LEU A 817 27.69 20.05 8.59
C LEU A 817 26.34 20.50 9.18
N SER A 818 26.35 21.14 10.36
CA SER A 818 25.12 21.61 11.02
C SER A 818 24.38 22.70 10.22
N ILE A 819 25.10 23.56 9.49
CA ILE A 819 24.51 24.65 8.70
C ILE A 819 23.73 24.09 7.50
N PHE A 820 24.28 23.09 6.80
CA PHE A 820 23.57 22.44 5.69
C PHE A 820 22.44 21.52 6.19
N ALA A 821 22.63 20.82 7.31
CA ALA A 821 21.61 19.96 7.89
C ALA A 821 20.37 20.75 8.34
N LYS A 822 20.57 21.91 9.00
CA LYS A 822 19.49 22.85 9.37
C LYS A 822 18.73 23.42 8.17
N LYS A 823 19.34 23.44 6.98
CA LYS A 823 18.69 23.84 5.71
C LYS A 823 18.00 22.68 4.98
N GLY A 824 18.00 21.48 5.55
CA GLY A 824 17.31 20.30 5.00
C GLY A 824 18.05 19.59 3.84
N TYR A 825 19.32 19.91 3.58
CA TYR A 825 20.10 19.23 2.54
C TYR A 825 20.52 17.82 3.00
N ARG A 826 20.45 16.84 2.09
CA ARG A 826 21.04 15.51 2.29
C ARG A 826 22.55 15.58 2.01
N ILE A 827 23.37 15.46 3.05
CA ILE A 827 24.82 15.63 2.98
C ILE A 827 25.50 14.26 2.93
N ILE A 828 26.50 14.13 2.06
CA ILE A 828 27.36 12.95 1.97
C ILE A 828 28.81 13.41 2.03
N ALA A 829 29.60 12.77 2.89
CA ALA A 829 31.04 12.98 2.92
C ALA A 829 31.75 11.94 2.04
N ILE A 830 32.85 12.36 1.43
CA ILE A 830 33.74 11.52 0.61
C ILE A 830 35.13 11.58 1.24
N ALA A 831 35.81 10.45 1.32
CA ALA A 831 37.19 10.33 1.76
C ALA A 831 37.95 9.32 0.88
N PHE A 832 39.28 9.42 0.87
CA PHE A 832 40.15 8.56 0.08
C PHE A 832 41.39 8.13 0.87
N ARG A 833 41.98 7.02 0.45
CA ARG A 833 43.28 6.52 0.93
C ARG A 833 44.04 5.83 -0.19
N ILE A 834 45.29 6.22 -0.38
CA ILE A 834 46.23 5.57 -1.31
C ILE A 834 46.77 4.28 -0.66
N LEU A 835 46.83 3.18 -1.42
CA LEU A 835 47.46 1.92 -1.00
C LEU A 835 48.86 1.78 -1.59
N THR A 836 49.86 1.60 -0.73
CA THR A 836 51.23 1.23 -1.14
C THR A 836 51.30 -0.25 -1.54
N GLN A 837 52.16 -0.58 -2.50
CA GLN A 837 52.08 -1.76 -3.38
C GLN A 837 52.21 -3.17 -2.73
N LYS A 838 52.32 -3.31 -1.40
CA LYS A 838 52.56 -4.61 -0.72
C LYS A 838 51.32 -5.52 -0.60
N LEU A 839 50.34 -5.43 -1.50
CA LEU A 839 49.07 -6.17 -1.44
C LEU A 839 48.68 -6.82 -2.77
N THR A 840 48.88 -8.14 -2.87
CA THR A 840 48.41 -8.98 -3.97
C THR A 840 46.89 -9.15 -3.93
N THR A 841 46.26 -9.28 -5.12
CA THR A 841 44.80 -9.23 -5.35
C THR A 841 43.95 -10.19 -4.49
N GLN A 842 44.53 -11.29 -4.02
CA GLN A 842 43.84 -12.30 -3.19
C GLN A 842 43.55 -11.83 -1.75
N LYS A 843 44.23 -10.81 -1.22
CA LYS A 843 44.08 -10.39 0.20
C LYS A 843 42.93 -9.40 0.49
N PHE A 844 42.15 -8.99 -0.51
CA PHE A 844 41.07 -7.98 -0.36
C PHE A 844 39.76 -8.52 0.24
N SER A 845 39.71 -9.74 0.78
CA SER A 845 38.50 -10.36 1.33
C SER A 845 38.12 -9.92 2.76
N GLY A 846 39.06 -9.38 3.54
CA GLY A 846 38.86 -9.09 4.97
C GLY A 846 39.53 -7.82 5.48
N PHE A 847 39.62 -6.78 4.65
CA PHE A 847 40.39 -5.56 4.99
C PHE A 847 39.60 -4.58 5.89
N PRO A 848 40.08 -4.23 7.10
CA PRO A 848 39.45 -3.19 7.91
C PRO A 848 39.79 -1.80 7.37
N VAL A 849 38.85 -1.18 6.65
CA VAL A 849 39.00 0.15 6.06
C VAL A 849 38.93 1.24 7.15
N LYS A 850 40.10 1.61 7.70
CA LYS A 850 40.38 2.94 8.29
C LYS A 850 41.10 3.80 7.23
N MET A 851 40.86 5.12 7.22
CA MET A 851 41.43 6.05 6.21
C MET A 851 42.56 6.91 6.78
#